data_AF-A0A9X8UMG4-F1
#
_entry.id   AF-A0A9X8UMG4-F1
#
_cell.length_a   1.000
_cell.length_b   1.000
_cell.length_c   1.000
_cell.angle_alpha   90.00
_cell.angle_beta   90.00
_cell.angle_gamma   90.00
#
_symmetry.space_group_name_H-M   'P 1'
#
loop_
_entity.id
_entity.type
_entity.pdbx_description
1 polymer ?
#
loop_
_entity_poly.entity_id
_entity_poly.type
_entity_poly.pdbx_seq_one_letter_code
_entity_poly.pdbx_strand_id
1 'polypeptide(L)'
;MIRNGKRIRAVLLAAALVFTQLGATAYAAEPPADAGLCEHHPEHTAKCGYTEARPDHDCEHQHTPDCYADEPICGMDEDAEQTDADAGHTHGQACYALDCPHERGEHDADCGYMEAVPDRSCGFVCKVCAGEPDKDIGKEEPAADKNDLTPPEKTGPKNVSPKGGEAVTVTAFDGLDDEVEYQIVPAGTPLDDLTLPATLGASGYIVAGGADPEPEAITITGVAWEPDSPWDDTAGQGGYTFTPILPAGYTLAGGVEPPEINVRIGGAITFALQSSVLTAEFDDNGSGGTDADNNKMNDAIAAAFAVLPADSYKTITTIKLTGDAAEITKWNWKYLIGRYDESSGWDSLTALDLSGMTNLTTVKNDTGYTGSNPTKLKTVELPDTMTEIGSYAFQNCANLTLQELPKKLTNIGDHAFSDCTSLALQELPGGVAEIGDSAFSSCSSLNEIIMEPMTAPTLGNDVFKGTNITFYVPKDGTGYNSGGWENLHTVEYSPTTALSLPATLILWSNGRRTLTATFTPDDATFKDISWESSDTGVATVDKNGNVTAVAAGTTTITATSRQGRKTATCAVTVKTAPPALSITLNIIAPSHGVLTVREGDSTGRLLADGDRISDGTIVWATASADPGWQVDGIEIAGRRTPRDTVSTMLVGDGVCEISAKISPAPYDAQDHTSSRHYTTTPEPSKPDNPVLAVVELPVSVGSGAATGKPDDGRTASAIAGAGRNAKARTNGIAVRFDAKTSLAYDGFSIVIARATLDRLIAAKVKYVTLNTSIVDMTFDLAALQEIQKQATGDIALTAVRETGLAGDARAAVGSRPAYRLAVGYTGADGKAGTIQSFGAGRVTLGLAYKPVATEQTGTLFLVYSADGKGAQWLYQSSYDRNSGNVIASTGHLSVYGVGYQTAPAFTDTGNHWAKADIDFVASRGLFQGADGALGTPETTFSPDGTITRGMFVTALGRLAGIDPASYPSSRFNDVAGSSIYAPYVEWAASKGIVSGTGEKTISPDSAITREQMAVIMQRYAQRLGYTLPVARKAVTFTDENQITGSMKGAVQRVQQAGIMSGKGNNRFGPKDSATRAEAAVVLRRFVEVVIDRDTAGGWGQNDAGRWLYHLDGKPVTGWKQIEGKWYWFDAAGLMQAGGWKQVGDSWYYFYPDGSMAVSTKVDGYEVGPDGVRKEKE
;
A
#
# COMPACT_ATOMS: atom_id res chain seq x y z
N MET A 1 62.96 -20.60 -56.46
CA MET A 1 63.04 -22.06 -56.22
C MET A 1 63.09 -22.32 -54.72
N ILE A 2 62.09 -23.07 -54.22
CA ILE A 2 62.15 -24.18 -53.25
C ILE A 2 63.00 -24.04 -51.96
N ARG A 3 62.26 -24.08 -50.83
CA ARG A 3 62.52 -24.66 -49.49
C ARG A 3 63.95 -25.09 -49.10
N ASN A 4 64.43 -24.62 -47.93
CA ASN A 4 64.54 -25.38 -46.65
C ASN A 4 65.52 -24.71 -45.65
N GLY A 5 65.20 -24.79 -44.36
CA GLY A 5 66.19 -25.17 -43.33
C GLY A 5 66.83 -24.10 -42.42
N LYS A 6 66.34 -24.08 -41.17
CA LYS A 6 67.06 -23.98 -39.87
C LYS A 6 67.84 -22.70 -39.46
N ARG A 7 67.29 -22.08 -38.39
CA ARG A 7 67.87 -21.42 -37.19
C ARG A 7 69.38 -21.13 -37.14
N ILE A 8 69.76 -19.89 -36.72
CA ILE A 8 70.50 -19.54 -35.48
C ILE A 8 71.00 -18.06 -35.48
N ARG A 9 70.74 -17.35 -34.35
CA ARG A 9 71.44 -16.19 -33.71
C ARG A 9 71.59 -14.80 -34.37
N ALA A 10 70.95 -13.83 -33.71
CA ALA A 10 71.56 -12.74 -32.92
C ALA A 10 72.42 -11.64 -33.58
N VAL A 11 71.96 -10.39 -33.36
CA VAL A 11 72.70 -9.27 -32.71
C VAL A 11 73.57 -8.32 -33.58
N LEU A 12 73.18 -7.03 -33.51
CA LEU A 12 73.93 -5.75 -33.58
C LEU A 12 74.42 -5.17 -34.92
N LEU A 13 74.01 -3.93 -35.21
CA LEU A 13 74.80 -2.67 -35.32
C LEU A 13 73.88 -1.59 -35.97
N ALA A 14 73.50 -0.45 -35.38
CA ALA A 14 74.22 0.70 -34.80
C ALA A 14 74.43 1.91 -35.78
N ALA A 15 73.81 3.04 -35.39
CA ALA A 15 74.26 4.46 -35.42
C ALA A 15 74.34 5.30 -36.72
N ALA A 16 73.65 6.47 -36.70
CA ALA A 16 74.15 7.86 -36.95
C ALA A 16 72.95 8.85 -37.03
N LEU A 17 72.74 9.81 -36.09
CA LEU A 17 73.32 11.18 -35.97
C LEU A 17 72.77 12.16 -37.06
N VAL A 18 72.18 13.34 -36.76
CA VAL A 18 72.83 14.62 -36.35
C VAL A 18 71.77 15.78 -36.20
N PHE A 19 71.87 16.57 -35.09
CA PHE A 19 71.75 18.05 -34.84
C PHE A 19 70.74 18.97 -35.61
N THR A 20 70.20 20.12 -35.16
CA THR A 20 70.42 21.22 -34.15
C THR A 20 69.13 22.11 -34.18
N GLN A 21 68.68 22.92 -33.18
CA GLN A 21 69.16 24.27 -32.79
C GLN A 21 68.25 24.92 -31.68
N LEU A 22 68.78 25.88 -30.89
CA LEU A 22 68.23 26.50 -29.65
C LEU A 22 67.85 28.00 -29.76
N GLY A 23 67.00 28.49 -28.81
CA GLY A 23 67.01 29.82 -28.11
C GLY A 23 66.32 31.04 -28.78
N ALA A 24 65.74 32.05 -28.11
CA ALA A 24 65.73 32.50 -26.71
C ALA A 24 64.57 33.53 -26.38
N THR A 25 64.65 34.18 -25.20
CA THR A 25 63.62 34.77 -24.30
C THR A 25 63.41 36.33 -24.26
N ALA A 26 62.19 36.76 -23.85
CA ALA A 26 61.70 37.92 -23.01
C ALA A 26 61.96 39.43 -23.42
N TYR A 27 61.22 40.52 -23.05
CA TYR A 27 60.29 40.95 -21.95
C TYR A 27 59.37 42.18 -22.34
N ALA A 28 58.19 42.28 -21.67
CA ALA A 28 57.35 43.42 -21.12
C ALA A 28 56.97 44.75 -21.83
N ALA A 29 55.65 45.10 -21.84
CA ALA A 29 54.96 46.20 -21.09
C ALA A 29 53.57 46.64 -21.71
N GLU A 30 52.58 46.97 -20.86
CA GLU A 30 51.11 47.20 -21.02
C GLU A 30 50.66 48.66 -21.39
N PRO A 31 49.38 49.13 -21.25
CA PRO A 31 48.03 48.80 -21.83
C PRO A 31 47.29 50.07 -22.43
N PRO A 32 45.99 50.02 -22.86
CA PRO A 32 44.82 50.27 -21.96
C PRO A 32 43.55 49.41 -22.27
N ALA A 33 42.82 48.92 -21.26
CA ALA A 33 41.54 49.42 -20.68
C ALA A 33 40.27 49.25 -21.56
N ASP A 34 39.35 48.34 -21.20
CA ASP A 34 38.07 48.66 -20.54
C ASP A 34 37.35 47.39 -20.04
N ALA A 35 36.52 47.55 -19.01
CA ALA A 35 36.06 46.56 -18.03
C ALA A 35 34.74 45.83 -18.36
N GLY A 36 34.46 44.76 -17.61
CA GLY A 36 33.14 44.12 -17.53
C GLY A 36 33.12 42.85 -16.66
N LEU A 37 33.09 43.02 -15.35
CA LEU A 37 32.82 41.99 -14.34
C LEU A 37 31.35 41.56 -14.37
N CYS A 38 31.12 40.31 -13.95
CA CYS A 38 29.86 39.60 -13.72
C CYS A 38 28.58 40.43 -13.62
N GLU A 39 27.61 40.15 -14.51
CA GLU A 39 26.24 40.61 -14.37
C GLU A 39 25.45 39.75 -13.36
N HIS A 40 24.63 40.44 -12.58
CA HIS A 40 24.00 40.09 -11.31
C HIS A 40 22.89 39.01 -11.33
N HIS A 41 22.71 38.35 -10.18
CA HIS A 41 21.41 38.41 -9.47
C HIS A 41 21.51 39.42 -8.30
N PRO A 42 20.40 40.08 -7.91
CA PRO A 42 20.41 41.15 -6.91
C PRO A 42 20.24 40.58 -5.49
N GLU A 43 21.07 41.09 -4.60
CA GLU A 43 21.07 40.94 -3.12
C GLU A 43 21.89 39.78 -2.51
N HIS A 44 23.10 40.14 -2.02
CA HIS A 44 23.79 39.41 -0.98
C HIS A 44 23.75 40.22 0.32
N THR A 45 23.14 39.67 1.37
CA THR A 45 23.21 40.26 2.72
C THR A 45 24.45 39.73 3.46
N ALA A 46 24.95 40.51 4.43
CA ALA A 46 26.21 40.28 5.16
C ALA A 46 26.31 38.97 5.99
N LYS A 47 25.39 38.01 5.81
CA LYS A 47 25.38 36.70 6.49
C LYS A 47 26.00 35.56 5.67
N CYS A 48 26.38 35.76 4.40
CA CYS A 48 26.88 34.66 3.57
C CYS A 48 28.39 34.39 3.62
N GLY A 49 29.17 35.11 4.46
CA GLY A 49 30.57 34.74 4.75
C GLY A 49 31.54 34.73 3.56
N TYR A 50 31.25 35.49 2.49
CA TYR A 50 32.04 35.48 1.26
C TYR A 50 33.46 36.10 1.42
N THR A 51 34.46 35.44 0.83
CA THR A 51 35.80 36.02 0.55
C THR A 51 36.15 35.76 -0.92
N GLU A 52 36.66 36.77 -1.62
CA GLU A 52 36.90 36.78 -3.07
C GLU A 52 38.09 35.89 -3.50
N ALA A 53 37.93 35.15 -4.60
CA ALA A 53 38.91 34.17 -5.09
C ALA A 53 40.16 34.80 -5.75
N ARG A 54 41.27 34.05 -5.75
CA ARG A 54 42.53 34.39 -6.45
C ARG A 54 42.77 33.46 -7.65
N PRO A 55 43.62 33.84 -8.62
CA PRO A 55 43.72 33.23 -9.97
C PRO A 55 44.13 31.75 -10.06
N ASP A 56 44.32 31.07 -8.93
CA ASP A 56 44.81 29.71 -8.83
C ASP A 56 44.09 28.91 -7.72
N HIS A 57 42.86 29.32 -7.36
CA HIS A 57 41.94 28.55 -6.50
C HIS A 57 40.46 28.82 -6.86
N ASP A 58 39.66 27.77 -7.03
CA ASP A 58 38.21 27.87 -7.23
C ASP A 58 37.48 28.27 -5.93
N CYS A 59 36.31 28.90 -6.03
CA CYS A 59 35.51 29.34 -4.87
C CYS A 59 34.94 28.13 -4.11
N GLU A 60 35.37 27.89 -2.86
CA GLU A 60 34.69 26.94 -1.98
C GLU A 60 33.57 27.64 -1.18
N HIS A 61 32.32 27.19 -1.38
CA HIS A 61 31.22 27.40 -0.44
C HIS A 61 30.35 26.15 -0.38
N GLN A 62 29.69 25.90 0.76
CA GLN A 62 28.69 24.84 0.93
C GLN A 62 27.29 25.44 0.82
N HIS A 63 26.43 24.83 -0.01
CA HIS A 63 25.00 25.11 -0.02
C HIS A 63 24.33 24.40 1.17
N THR A 64 23.58 25.15 1.98
CA THR A 64 22.63 24.58 2.97
C THR A 64 21.26 24.36 2.32
N PRO A 65 20.37 23.53 2.92
CA PRO A 65 19.12 23.07 2.31
C PRO A 65 18.08 24.14 1.89
N ASP A 66 18.36 25.42 2.11
CA ASP A 66 17.41 26.52 1.86
C ASP A 66 17.47 27.10 0.43
N CYS A 67 18.27 26.53 -0.49
CA CYS A 67 18.45 27.04 -1.85
C CYS A 67 17.67 26.27 -2.94
N TYR A 68 16.39 26.04 -2.70
CA TYR A 68 15.29 25.79 -3.67
C TYR A 68 14.62 24.40 -3.70
N ALA A 69 13.31 24.52 -3.48
CA ALA A 69 12.17 23.64 -3.65
C ALA A 69 11.99 23.00 -5.05
N ASP A 70 11.66 21.70 -5.01
CA ASP A 70 10.68 20.89 -5.76
C ASP A 70 10.33 21.16 -7.25
N GLU A 71 10.33 20.05 -8.00
CA GLU A 71 9.94 19.74 -9.42
C GLU A 71 8.42 20.00 -9.72
N PRO A 72 7.71 19.45 -10.75
CA PRO A 72 7.97 18.75 -12.07
C PRO A 72 6.97 19.20 -13.24
N ILE A 73 6.87 18.66 -14.50
CA ILE A 73 5.92 17.59 -15.04
C ILE A 73 5.65 17.75 -16.59
N CYS A 74 5.91 16.74 -17.45
CA CYS A 74 5.12 15.85 -18.40
C CYS A 74 4.52 16.50 -19.68
N GLY A 75 4.22 15.88 -20.85
CA GLY A 75 3.97 14.54 -21.45
C GLY A 75 3.92 14.73 -23.01
N MET A 76 4.68 14.03 -23.86
CA MET A 76 4.35 12.98 -24.87
C MET A 76 4.34 13.59 -26.33
N ASP A 77 4.22 12.79 -27.41
CA ASP A 77 3.37 13.09 -28.65
C ASP A 77 3.70 12.73 -30.18
N GLU A 78 2.98 11.72 -30.72
CA GLU A 78 2.74 10.90 -31.98
C GLU A 78 3.59 9.74 -32.66
N ASP A 79 3.11 8.46 -32.53
CA ASP A 79 2.54 7.48 -33.52
C ASP A 79 3.33 6.92 -34.76
N ALA A 80 3.16 5.71 -35.33
CA ALA A 80 2.01 4.79 -35.43
C ALA A 80 2.39 3.39 -36.06
N GLU A 81 1.59 2.35 -35.72
CA GLU A 81 0.98 1.30 -36.60
C GLU A 81 1.81 0.22 -37.36
N GLN A 82 1.37 -1.02 -37.60
CA GLN A 82 0.37 -1.97 -37.05
C GLN A 82 0.50 -3.31 -37.85
N THR A 83 -0.12 -4.40 -37.37
CA THR A 83 -0.84 -5.50 -38.09
C THR A 83 -0.87 -6.75 -37.18
N ASP A 84 -1.92 -6.97 -36.36
CA ASP A 84 -3.29 -7.48 -36.61
C ASP A 84 -3.39 -9.01 -36.80
N ALA A 85 -4.37 -9.74 -36.30
CA ALA A 85 -5.46 -9.67 -35.29
C ALA A 85 -6.16 -11.08 -35.41
N ASP A 86 -7.01 -11.64 -34.54
CA ASP A 86 -8.26 -11.17 -33.94
C ASP A 86 -8.89 -12.37 -33.16
N ALA A 87 -9.92 -12.28 -32.30
CA ALA A 87 -10.77 -11.16 -31.89
C ALA A 87 -11.23 -11.31 -30.41
N GLY A 88 -10.68 -10.46 -29.54
CA GLY A 88 -11.21 -10.09 -28.22
C GLY A 88 -11.10 -8.57 -28.12
N HIS A 89 -12.22 -7.86 -28.03
CA HIS A 89 -12.27 -6.41 -28.14
C HIS A 89 -11.67 -5.70 -26.91
N THR A 90 -11.01 -4.57 -27.13
CA THR A 90 -10.33 -3.77 -26.12
C THR A 90 -11.04 -2.44 -25.91
N HIS A 91 -11.18 -2.04 -24.65
CA HIS A 91 -11.77 -0.76 -24.24
C HIS A 91 -10.80 0.39 -24.53
N GLY A 92 -11.30 1.44 -25.19
CA GLY A 92 -10.60 2.72 -25.35
C GLY A 92 -10.61 3.53 -24.04
N GLN A 93 -9.60 4.41 -23.90
CA GLN A 93 -9.23 5.15 -22.68
C GLN A 93 -10.36 6.01 -22.06
N ALA A 94 -11.44 6.28 -22.79
CA ALA A 94 -12.63 6.98 -22.32
C ALA A 94 -13.53 6.13 -21.38
N CYS A 95 -13.40 4.80 -21.40
CA CYS A 95 -14.21 3.90 -20.57
C CYS A 95 -13.54 3.48 -19.25
N TYR A 96 -12.26 3.84 -19.01
CA TYR A 96 -11.52 3.45 -17.80
C TYR A 96 -11.64 4.44 -16.63
N ALA A 97 -12.44 5.51 -16.76
CA ALA A 97 -12.52 6.62 -15.80
C ALA A 97 -13.88 6.79 -15.09
N LEU A 98 -14.80 5.84 -15.19
CA LEU A 98 -16.06 5.85 -14.42
C LEU A 98 -16.05 4.67 -13.44
N ASP A 99 -15.78 4.97 -12.17
CA ASP A 99 -16.00 4.08 -11.03
C ASP A 99 -17.50 4.13 -10.72
N CYS A 100 -18.26 3.11 -11.15
CA CYS A 100 -19.64 2.92 -10.69
C CYS A 100 -19.67 2.32 -9.27
N PRO A 101 -20.64 2.71 -8.43
CA PRO A 101 -20.67 2.41 -7.01
C PRO A 101 -21.33 1.05 -6.75
N HIS A 102 -20.54 -0.02 -6.62
CA HIS A 102 -21.01 -1.22 -5.91
C HIS A 102 -19.85 -2.09 -5.41
N GLU A 103 -19.94 -2.54 -4.15
CA GLU A 103 -19.09 -3.62 -3.63
C GLU A 103 -19.43 -4.93 -4.34
N ARG A 104 -18.40 -5.59 -4.89
CA ARG A 104 -18.53 -6.78 -5.74
C ARG A 104 -18.85 -8.02 -4.89
N GLY A 105 -20.13 -8.42 -4.85
CA GLY A 105 -20.57 -9.57 -4.06
C GLY A 105 -22.05 -9.95 -4.06
N GLU A 106 -22.91 -9.40 -4.92
CA GLU A 106 -24.21 -10.02 -5.27
C GLU A 106 -24.44 -9.82 -6.77
N HIS A 107 -24.17 -10.84 -7.60
CA HIS A 107 -24.67 -10.93 -8.97
C HIS A 107 -25.09 -12.36 -9.25
N ASP A 108 -26.37 -12.53 -9.54
CA ASP A 108 -27.11 -13.75 -9.86
C ASP A 108 -27.24 -13.93 -11.39
N ALA A 109 -28.22 -14.71 -11.83
CA ALA A 109 -28.34 -15.26 -13.18
C ALA A 109 -28.51 -14.22 -14.31
N ASP A 110 -28.63 -12.92 -13.98
CA ASP A 110 -28.84 -11.81 -14.93
C ASP A 110 -27.54 -11.07 -15.31
N CYS A 111 -26.36 -11.53 -14.85
CA CYS A 111 -25.07 -10.86 -15.10
C CYS A 111 -24.49 -11.07 -16.52
N GLY A 112 -25.07 -11.95 -17.36
CA GLY A 112 -24.86 -11.95 -18.82
C GLY A 112 -23.42 -12.15 -19.36
N TYR A 113 -22.46 -12.60 -18.55
CA TYR A 113 -21.07 -12.76 -19.01
C TYR A 113 -20.88 -14.06 -19.84
N MET A 114 -20.60 -13.93 -21.14
CA MET A 114 -20.06 -14.99 -22.02
C MET A 114 -18.73 -14.57 -22.64
N GLU A 115 -17.76 -15.49 -22.66
CA GLU A 115 -16.36 -15.29 -23.07
C GLU A 115 -16.18 -15.35 -24.60
N ALA A 116 -15.31 -14.50 -25.17
CA ALA A 116 -15.12 -14.34 -26.63
C ALA A 116 -14.31 -15.48 -27.30
N VAL A 117 -14.71 -15.87 -28.52
CA VAL A 117 -14.00 -16.82 -29.42
C VAL A 117 -13.58 -16.14 -30.74
N PRO A 118 -12.52 -16.62 -31.42
CA PRO A 118 -11.55 -15.79 -32.14
C PRO A 118 -11.94 -15.12 -33.47
N ASP A 119 -13.20 -15.02 -33.89
CA ASP A 119 -13.51 -14.72 -35.31
C ASP A 119 -14.54 -13.58 -35.58
N ARG A 120 -14.96 -12.75 -34.61
CA ARG A 120 -15.69 -11.46 -34.86
C ARG A 120 -15.50 -10.39 -33.76
N SER A 121 -15.25 -9.15 -34.16
CA SER A 121 -15.07 -7.94 -33.33
C SER A 121 -16.34 -7.04 -33.24
N CYS A 122 -16.35 -6.13 -32.25
CA CYS A 122 -17.48 -5.29 -31.80
C CYS A 122 -17.77 -4.06 -32.71
N GLY A 123 -19.05 -3.66 -32.86
CA GLY A 123 -19.46 -2.49 -33.68
C GLY A 123 -20.18 -1.39 -32.88
N PHE A 124 -19.55 -0.22 -32.73
CA PHE A 124 -20.21 1.06 -32.40
C PHE A 124 -19.66 2.17 -33.32
N VAL A 125 -20.55 2.98 -33.91
CA VAL A 125 -20.22 4.11 -34.80
C VAL A 125 -20.61 5.43 -34.14
N CYS A 126 -19.68 6.38 -34.05
CA CYS A 126 -19.83 7.70 -33.43
C CYS A 126 -20.35 8.79 -34.42
N LYS A 127 -21.27 9.65 -33.97
CA LYS A 127 -22.01 10.66 -34.78
C LYS A 127 -21.21 11.86 -35.33
N VAL A 128 -19.91 12.02 -35.01
CA VAL A 128 -19.15 13.22 -35.44
C VAL A 128 -18.54 13.09 -36.84
N CYS A 129 -18.34 11.86 -37.35
CA CYS A 129 -17.57 11.61 -38.57
C CYS A 129 -18.43 11.28 -39.82
N ALA A 130 -19.75 11.45 -39.77
CA ALA A 130 -20.61 11.23 -40.93
C ALA A 130 -20.60 12.45 -41.88
N GLY A 131 -19.56 12.55 -42.71
CA GLY A 131 -19.40 13.62 -43.70
C GLY A 131 -18.98 13.12 -45.10
N GLU A 132 -19.94 12.51 -45.82
CA GLU A 132 -20.04 12.38 -47.29
C GLU A 132 -19.10 11.42 -48.11
N PRO A 133 -19.56 10.95 -49.30
CA PRO A 133 -19.56 9.50 -49.61
C PRO A 133 -18.73 9.03 -50.83
N ASP A 134 -18.57 7.70 -50.87
CA ASP A 134 -18.49 6.78 -52.03
C ASP A 134 -17.32 6.83 -53.02
N LYS A 135 -16.74 5.64 -53.28
CA LYS A 135 -16.94 4.93 -54.55
C LYS A 135 -16.33 3.51 -54.58
N ASP A 136 -17.21 2.57 -54.94
CA ASP A 136 -17.03 1.33 -55.73
C ASP A 136 -15.61 0.89 -56.13
N ILE A 137 -15.35 -0.42 -56.09
CA ILE A 137 -15.49 -1.35 -57.24
C ILE A 137 -15.02 -2.74 -56.76
N GLY A 138 -15.90 -3.74 -56.90
CA GLY A 138 -15.63 -5.14 -56.57
C GLY A 138 -15.07 -5.99 -57.71
N LYS A 139 -15.42 -7.28 -57.61
CA LYS A 139 -15.27 -8.44 -58.53
C LYS A 139 -14.03 -9.31 -58.32
N GLU A 140 -14.09 -10.63 -58.44
CA GLU A 140 -15.14 -11.65 -58.56
C GLU A 140 -14.38 -12.99 -58.39
N GLU A 141 -14.98 -13.94 -57.68
CA GLU A 141 -14.68 -15.38 -57.64
C GLU A 141 -14.85 -16.06 -59.02
N PRO A 142 -14.35 -17.30 -59.32
CA PRO A 142 -14.71 -18.59 -58.64
C PRO A 142 -13.62 -19.72 -58.75
N ALA A 143 -13.73 -20.99 -58.31
CA ALA A 143 -14.69 -21.83 -57.58
C ALA A 143 -13.99 -23.15 -57.08
N ALA A 144 -14.51 -23.67 -55.95
CA ALA A 144 -14.78 -25.08 -55.53
C ALA A 144 -13.66 -26.15 -55.45
N ASP A 145 -13.53 -26.88 -54.33
CA ASP A 145 -14.43 -27.98 -53.89
C ASP A 145 -14.10 -28.59 -52.49
N LYS A 146 -15.15 -28.74 -51.66
CA LYS A 146 -15.52 -29.78 -50.66
C LYS A 146 -14.95 -29.94 -49.22
N ASN A 147 -15.97 -30.11 -48.34
CA ASN A 147 -16.09 -30.68 -46.97
C ASN A 147 -15.53 -29.80 -45.82
N ASP A 148 -16.28 -29.43 -44.79
CA ASP A 148 -17.32 -30.18 -44.03
C ASP A 148 -18.34 -29.21 -43.36
N LEU A 149 -19.46 -29.78 -42.94
CA LEU A 149 -20.77 -29.22 -42.61
C LEU A 149 -20.86 -28.44 -41.27
N THR A 150 -21.44 -27.24 -41.30
CA THR A 150 -22.05 -26.49 -40.18
C THR A 150 -23.53 -26.23 -40.51
N PRO A 151 -24.50 -26.53 -39.62
CA PRO A 151 -25.29 -25.48 -38.90
C PRO A 151 -25.96 -26.00 -37.58
N PRO A 152 -26.78 -25.25 -36.79
CA PRO A 152 -27.23 -23.85 -36.93
C PRO A 152 -26.99 -22.95 -35.69
N GLU A 153 -27.08 -21.65 -35.98
CA GLU A 153 -26.96 -20.47 -35.11
C GLU A 153 -28.00 -20.41 -33.97
N LYS A 154 -27.58 -19.91 -32.79
CA LYS A 154 -28.46 -19.18 -31.87
C LYS A 154 -27.85 -17.80 -31.61
N THR A 155 -28.65 -16.78 -31.88
CA THR A 155 -28.35 -15.35 -31.98
C THR A 155 -28.33 -14.66 -30.60
N GLY A 156 -27.45 -13.68 -30.42
CA GLY A 156 -27.57 -12.68 -29.34
C GLY A 156 -28.59 -11.58 -29.73
N PRO A 157 -29.00 -10.73 -28.77
CA PRO A 157 -30.09 -9.78 -28.95
C PRO A 157 -29.87 -8.88 -30.17
N LYS A 158 -30.81 -8.94 -31.11
CA LYS A 158 -30.78 -8.12 -32.33
C LYS A 158 -31.16 -6.69 -31.98
N ASN A 159 -30.37 -5.72 -32.44
CA ASN A 159 -30.87 -4.34 -32.64
C ASN A 159 -31.91 -4.36 -33.77
N VAL A 160 -33.16 -4.69 -33.43
CA VAL A 160 -34.28 -4.58 -34.35
C VAL A 160 -34.76 -3.14 -34.32
N SER A 161 -34.18 -2.29 -35.17
CA SER A 161 -35.00 -1.21 -35.73
C SER A 161 -35.90 -1.86 -36.78
N PRO A 162 -37.24 -1.83 -36.65
CA PRO A 162 -38.11 -2.43 -37.67
C PRO A 162 -37.85 -1.74 -39.02
N LYS A 163 -37.08 -2.39 -39.90
CA LYS A 163 -36.87 -1.92 -41.27
C LYS A 163 -38.14 -2.19 -42.06
N GLY A 164 -39.04 -1.21 -42.10
CA GLY A 164 -40.16 -1.14 -43.04
C GLY A 164 -41.06 -2.38 -43.07
N GLY A 165 -41.98 -2.50 -42.11
CA GLY A 165 -43.14 -3.39 -42.19
C GLY A 165 -43.25 -4.53 -41.17
N GLU A 166 -42.23 -4.75 -40.32
CA GLU A 166 -42.25 -5.77 -39.26
C GLU A 166 -42.52 -5.14 -37.88
N ALA A 167 -43.36 -5.77 -37.06
CA ALA A 167 -43.76 -5.26 -35.73
C ALA A 167 -43.07 -6.07 -34.60
N VAL A 168 -42.42 -5.35 -33.69
CA VAL A 168 -41.74 -5.87 -32.50
C VAL A 168 -42.72 -5.84 -31.32
N THR A 169 -42.90 -6.98 -30.66
CA THR A 169 -43.69 -7.06 -29.43
C THR A 169 -42.78 -6.95 -28.22
N VAL A 170 -42.94 -5.90 -27.41
CA VAL A 170 -42.17 -5.63 -26.20
C VAL A 170 -42.79 -6.38 -25.02
N THR A 171 -41.98 -7.18 -24.34
CA THR A 171 -42.40 -8.05 -23.24
C THR A 171 -42.01 -7.51 -21.86
N ALA A 172 -41.07 -6.58 -21.77
CA ALA A 172 -40.69 -5.87 -20.54
C ALA A 172 -39.90 -4.60 -20.88
N PHE A 173 -39.91 -3.62 -19.99
CA PHE A 173 -39.00 -2.47 -20.05
C PHE A 173 -37.93 -2.59 -18.96
N ASP A 174 -36.76 -2.03 -19.23
CA ASP A 174 -35.74 -1.84 -18.22
C ASP A 174 -36.17 -0.69 -17.29
N GLY A 175 -35.79 -0.76 -16.01
CA GLY A 175 -36.11 0.27 -15.03
C GLY A 175 -35.49 1.63 -15.38
N LEU A 176 -36.22 2.71 -15.11
CA LEU A 176 -35.67 4.06 -15.19
C LEU A 176 -34.83 4.35 -13.93
N ASP A 177 -33.89 5.28 -14.06
CA ASP A 177 -33.18 5.82 -12.89
C ASP A 177 -34.16 6.64 -12.05
N ASP A 178 -34.12 6.54 -10.71
CA ASP A 178 -35.01 7.23 -9.79
C ASP A 178 -35.03 8.76 -10.02
N GLU A 179 -33.89 9.35 -10.41
CA GLU A 179 -33.78 10.80 -10.70
C GLU A 179 -34.44 11.19 -12.05
N VAL A 180 -34.58 10.23 -12.96
CA VAL A 180 -35.28 10.40 -14.25
C VAL A 180 -36.76 10.06 -14.10
N GLU A 181 -37.09 9.02 -13.35
CA GLU A 181 -38.46 8.57 -13.05
C GLU A 181 -39.23 9.58 -12.20
N TYR A 182 -38.55 10.30 -11.29
CA TYR A 182 -39.17 11.31 -10.43
C TYR A 182 -38.40 12.65 -10.46
N GLN A 183 -39.01 13.67 -11.07
CA GLN A 183 -38.39 14.99 -11.22
C GLN A 183 -39.19 16.07 -10.48
N ILE A 184 -38.47 16.90 -9.71
CA ILE A 184 -39.05 18.10 -9.09
C ILE A 184 -38.37 19.32 -9.70
N VAL A 185 -39.15 20.16 -10.37
CA VAL A 185 -38.66 21.33 -11.11
C VAL A 185 -39.29 22.62 -10.60
N PRO A 186 -38.57 23.76 -10.63
CA PRO A 186 -39.14 25.05 -10.26
C PRO A 186 -40.33 25.47 -11.16
N ALA A 187 -41.19 26.34 -10.65
CA ALA A 187 -42.20 26.99 -11.48
C ALA A 187 -41.53 27.84 -12.56
N GLY A 188 -41.96 27.71 -13.82
CA GLY A 188 -41.31 28.36 -14.96
C GLY A 188 -40.43 27.45 -15.82
N THR A 189 -40.24 26.18 -15.44
CA THR A 189 -39.34 25.27 -16.19
C THR A 189 -39.92 24.90 -17.57
N PRO A 190 -39.20 25.22 -18.67
CA PRO A 190 -39.58 24.80 -20.02
C PRO A 190 -39.57 23.26 -20.17
N LEU A 191 -40.43 22.73 -21.05
CA LEU A 191 -40.50 21.29 -21.32
C LEU A 191 -39.16 20.68 -21.78
N ASP A 192 -38.37 21.45 -22.55
CA ASP A 192 -37.06 21.02 -23.06
C ASP A 192 -35.98 20.92 -21.97
N ASP A 193 -36.22 21.52 -20.80
CA ASP A 193 -35.32 21.47 -19.64
C ASP A 193 -35.65 20.30 -18.70
N LEU A 194 -36.69 19.50 -19.01
CA LEU A 194 -36.99 18.26 -18.29
C LEU A 194 -36.08 17.13 -18.77
N THR A 195 -35.72 16.22 -17.87
CA THR A 195 -34.89 15.06 -18.20
C THR A 195 -35.76 13.94 -18.77
N LEU A 196 -36.10 14.02 -20.05
CA LEU A 196 -36.92 13.01 -20.75
C LEU A 196 -36.04 12.19 -21.73
N PRO A 197 -35.77 10.90 -21.47
CA PRO A 197 -34.82 10.13 -22.25
C PRO A 197 -35.37 9.73 -23.62
N ALA A 198 -34.64 10.03 -24.70
CA ALA A 198 -35.06 9.69 -26.07
C ALA A 198 -34.91 8.19 -26.42
N THR A 199 -34.44 7.37 -25.49
CA THR A 199 -34.21 5.93 -25.65
C THR A 199 -34.65 5.16 -24.41
N LEU A 200 -35.33 4.03 -24.60
CA LEU A 200 -35.68 3.09 -23.54
C LEU A 200 -35.04 1.73 -23.78
N GLY A 201 -34.47 1.14 -22.73
CA GLY A 201 -34.11 -0.26 -22.71
C GLY A 201 -35.35 -1.13 -22.49
N ALA A 202 -35.44 -2.25 -23.19
CA ALA A 202 -36.58 -3.16 -23.11
C ALA A 202 -36.18 -4.57 -23.54
N SER A 203 -37.08 -5.53 -23.37
CA SER A 203 -36.98 -6.87 -23.95
C SER A 203 -38.18 -7.15 -24.83
N GLY A 204 -38.02 -7.85 -25.95
CA GLY A 204 -39.11 -8.16 -26.88
C GLY A 204 -38.71 -9.09 -28.03
N TYR A 205 -39.66 -9.36 -28.93
CA TYR A 205 -39.45 -10.26 -30.07
C TYR A 205 -40.20 -9.81 -31.33
N ILE A 206 -39.73 -10.21 -32.52
CA ILE A 206 -40.44 -9.98 -33.79
C ILE A 206 -41.41 -11.13 -34.04
N VAL A 207 -42.67 -10.84 -34.35
CA VAL A 207 -43.64 -11.89 -34.74
C VAL A 207 -43.38 -12.32 -36.19
N ALA A 208 -42.37 -13.15 -36.41
CA ALA A 208 -42.17 -13.89 -37.65
C ALA A 208 -42.67 -15.33 -37.45
N GLY A 209 -43.80 -15.66 -38.08
CA GLY A 209 -44.62 -16.83 -37.74
C GLY A 209 -43.89 -18.17 -37.67
N GLY A 210 -43.95 -18.80 -36.49
CA GLY A 210 -43.71 -20.22 -36.27
C GLY A 210 -42.73 -20.54 -35.14
N ALA A 211 -43.29 -20.80 -33.94
CA ALA A 211 -42.67 -21.09 -32.62
C ALA A 211 -42.49 -19.88 -31.70
N ASP A 212 -42.81 -20.06 -30.41
CA ASP A 212 -42.69 -19.04 -29.34
C ASP A 212 -41.24 -18.55 -29.25
N PRO A 213 -40.95 -17.30 -29.64
CA PRO A 213 -39.60 -16.76 -29.59
C PRO A 213 -39.26 -16.33 -28.16
N GLU A 214 -38.04 -16.64 -27.71
CA GLU A 214 -37.53 -16.10 -26.46
C GLU A 214 -37.32 -14.58 -26.61
N PRO A 215 -37.73 -13.77 -25.62
CA PRO A 215 -37.57 -12.31 -25.68
C PRO A 215 -36.09 -11.94 -25.65
N GLU A 216 -35.67 -11.11 -26.59
CA GLU A 216 -34.32 -10.59 -26.72
C GLU A 216 -34.28 -9.15 -26.18
N ALA A 217 -33.15 -8.73 -25.58
CA ALA A 217 -32.94 -7.34 -25.19
C ALA A 217 -32.95 -6.43 -26.43
N ILE A 218 -33.70 -5.33 -26.37
CA ILE A 218 -33.87 -4.36 -27.44
C ILE A 218 -33.73 -2.94 -26.88
N THR A 219 -33.11 -2.04 -27.64
CA THR A 219 -33.12 -0.61 -27.32
C THR A 219 -34.12 0.08 -28.23
N ILE A 220 -35.16 0.68 -27.65
CA ILE A 220 -36.15 1.47 -28.38
C ILE A 220 -35.60 2.89 -28.50
N THR A 221 -35.30 3.32 -29.73
CA THR A 221 -34.72 4.64 -30.01
C THR A 221 -35.74 5.57 -30.64
N GLY A 222 -35.74 6.85 -30.28
CA GLY A 222 -36.73 7.83 -30.77
C GLY A 222 -38.03 7.78 -29.98
N VAL A 223 -37.94 7.42 -28.71
CA VAL A 223 -39.06 7.48 -27.75
C VAL A 223 -39.38 8.94 -27.50
N ALA A 224 -40.63 9.33 -27.76
CA ALA A 224 -41.17 10.60 -27.34
C ALA A 224 -41.95 10.40 -26.04
N TRP A 225 -42.12 11.45 -25.26
CA TRP A 225 -42.84 11.39 -23.98
C TRP A 225 -44.03 12.33 -24.06
N GLU A 226 -45.22 11.81 -23.77
CA GLU A 226 -46.44 12.58 -23.75
C GLU A 226 -46.93 12.69 -22.31
N PRO A 227 -47.12 13.92 -21.80
CA PRO A 227 -47.71 14.10 -20.48
C PRO A 227 -49.21 13.78 -20.53
N ASP A 228 -49.72 13.28 -19.42
CA ASP A 228 -51.15 13.03 -19.17
C ASP A 228 -52.02 14.29 -19.31
N SER A 229 -51.44 15.48 -19.25
CA SER A 229 -52.07 16.78 -19.55
C SER A 229 -51.08 17.74 -20.23
N PRO A 230 -51.54 18.72 -21.05
CA PRO A 230 -50.64 19.66 -21.72
C PRO A 230 -49.70 20.37 -20.73
N TRP A 231 -48.39 20.30 -20.97
CA TRP A 231 -47.39 20.96 -20.14
C TRP A 231 -47.63 22.47 -20.11
N ASP A 232 -47.79 23.02 -18.91
CA ASP A 232 -47.95 24.46 -18.68
C ASP A 232 -46.73 24.95 -17.90
N ASP A 233 -45.76 25.48 -18.64
CA ASP A 233 -44.52 26.05 -18.09
C ASP A 233 -44.77 27.34 -17.28
N THR A 234 -46.00 27.88 -17.29
CA THR A 234 -46.39 29.03 -16.46
C THR A 234 -47.14 28.64 -15.18
N ALA A 235 -47.41 27.35 -14.97
CA ALA A 235 -48.12 26.85 -13.80
C ALA A 235 -47.26 26.99 -12.52
N GLY A 236 -47.83 27.59 -11.48
CA GLY A 236 -47.14 27.78 -10.19
C GLY A 236 -46.93 26.47 -9.40
N GLN A 237 -47.82 25.49 -9.59
CA GLN A 237 -47.70 24.11 -9.09
C GLN A 237 -48.42 23.16 -10.05
N GLY A 238 -47.89 21.96 -10.27
CA GLY A 238 -48.50 20.96 -11.16
C GLY A 238 -47.81 19.61 -11.08
N GLY A 239 -48.53 18.53 -11.34
CA GLY A 239 -47.97 17.18 -11.46
C GLY A 239 -48.34 16.62 -12.83
N TYR A 240 -47.35 16.11 -13.54
CA TYR A 240 -47.48 15.60 -14.89
C TYR A 240 -46.86 14.21 -14.94
N THR A 241 -47.60 13.24 -15.43
CA THR A 241 -47.08 11.89 -15.67
C THR A 241 -46.85 11.75 -17.15
N PHE A 242 -45.59 11.59 -17.53
CA PHE A 242 -45.15 11.41 -18.89
C PHE A 242 -45.09 9.92 -19.20
N THR A 243 -45.90 9.50 -20.17
CA THR A 243 -45.90 8.14 -20.68
C THR A 243 -45.14 8.10 -22.01
N PRO A 244 -44.33 7.07 -22.27
CA PRO A 244 -43.54 7.01 -23.48
C PRO A 244 -44.43 6.63 -24.66
N ILE A 245 -44.42 7.47 -25.69
CA ILE A 245 -44.91 7.13 -27.01
C ILE A 245 -43.80 6.34 -27.71
N LEU A 246 -44.04 5.05 -27.87
CA LEU A 246 -43.15 4.21 -28.65
C LEU A 246 -43.24 4.55 -30.15
N PRO A 247 -42.11 4.59 -30.87
CA PRO A 247 -42.10 4.83 -32.30
C PRO A 247 -42.80 3.70 -33.08
N ALA A 248 -43.23 4.01 -34.30
CA ALA A 248 -43.99 3.07 -35.14
C ALA A 248 -43.20 1.77 -35.39
N GLY A 249 -43.83 0.63 -35.11
CA GLY A 249 -43.23 -0.71 -35.25
C GLY A 249 -42.98 -1.43 -33.92
N TYR A 250 -43.26 -0.82 -32.77
CA TYR A 250 -43.26 -1.49 -31.46
C TYR A 250 -44.68 -1.59 -30.89
N THR A 251 -45.00 -2.72 -30.28
CA THR A 251 -46.31 -3.04 -29.67
C THR A 251 -46.09 -3.73 -28.32
N LEU A 252 -46.89 -3.46 -27.28
CA LEU A 252 -46.69 -4.08 -25.97
C LEU A 252 -47.37 -5.46 -25.89
N ALA A 253 -46.69 -6.43 -25.26
CA ALA A 253 -47.30 -7.70 -24.88
C ALA A 253 -48.35 -7.46 -23.77
N GLY A 254 -49.35 -8.35 -23.68
CA GLY A 254 -50.44 -8.19 -22.73
C GLY A 254 -49.95 -8.19 -21.28
N GLY A 255 -50.27 -7.13 -20.53
CA GLY A 255 -49.87 -6.96 -19.13
C GLY A 255 -48.51 -6.29 -18.92
N VAL A 256 -47.85 -5.83 -20.00
CA VAL A 256 -46.62 -5.04 -19.92
C VAL A 256 -46.98 -3.57 -19.85
N GLU A 257 -46.60 -2.92 -18.77
CA GLU A 257 -46.82 -1.48 -18.55
C GLU A 257 -45.55 -0.71 -18.96
N PRO A 258 -45.68 0.37 -19.74
CA PRO A 258 -44.54 1.22 -20.06
C PRO A 258 -44.09 2.00 -18.83
N PRO A 259 -42.78 2.32 -18.72
CA PRO A 259 -42.26 3.11 -17.61
C PRO A 259 -42.81 4.53 -17.69
N GLU A 260 -43.19 5.12 -16.56
CA GLU A 260 -43.75 6.47 -16.49
C GLU A 260 -42.77 7.41 -15.80
N ILE A 261 -42.66 8.65 -16.28
CA ILE A 261 -41.86 9.69 -15.65
C ILE A 261 -42.80 10.69 -14.97
N ASN A 262 -42.64 10.87 -13.67
CA ASN A 262 -43.47 11.75 -12.86
C ASN A 262 -42.73 13.07 -12.59
N VAL A 263 -43.24 14.16 -13.15
CA VAL A 263 -42.65 15.50 -13.01
C VAL A 263 -43.56 16.39 -12.18
N ARG A 264 -43.01 17.06 -11.17
CA ARG A 264 -43.72 18.04 -10.33
C ARG A 264 -43.12 19.43 -10.46
N ILE A 265 -43.96 20.41 -10.78
CA ILE A 265 -43.63 21.84 -10.79
C ILE A 265 -43.92 22.43 -9.41
N GLY A 266 -42.95 23.14 -8.84
CA GLY A 266 -43.07 23.86 -7.57
C GLY A 266 -42.67 23.01 -6.36
N GLY A 267 -41.77 23.56 -5.54
CA GLY A 267 -41.22 22.90 -4.36
C GLY A 267 -42.27 22.62 -3.28
N ALA A 268 -42.20 21.38 -2.78
CA ALA A 268 -42.85 20.80 -1.61
C ALA A 268 -44.35 20.45 -1.72
N ILE A 269 -44.65 19.21 -2.13
CA ILE A 269 -45.49 18.29 -1.33
C ILE A 269 -45.00 16.84 -1.54
N THR A 270 -44.60 16.23 -0.43
CA THR A 270 -44.34 14.79 -0.19
C THR A 270 -45.35 13.85 -0.85
N PHE A 271 -44.88 12.87 -1.63
CA PHE A 271 -45.43 11.51 -1.51
C PHE A 271 -44.70 10.86 -0.34
N ALA A 272 -45.45 10.37 0.64
CA ALA A 272 -44.92 9.93 1.92
C ALA A 272 -44.02 8.68 1.80
N LEU A 273 -42.73 8.87 1.56
CA LEU A 273 -41.79 8.41 2.60
C LEU A 273 -42.06 9.32 3.78
N GLN A 274 -42.46 8.77 4.93
CA GLN A 274 -42.67 9.59 6.12
C GLN A 274 -41.39 10.37 6.41
N SER A 275 -41.36 11.63 5.98
CA SER A 275 -40.33 12.59 6.35
C SER A 275 -40.32 12.62 7.86
N SER A 276 -39.22 12.16 8.46
CA SER A 276 -39.05 12.24 9.90
C SER A 276 -38.70 13.66 10.37
N VAL A 277 -38.67 14.64 9.45
CA VAL A 277 -38.38 16.06 9.73
C VAL A 277 -39.66 16.90 9.56
N LEU A 278 -40.01 17.65 10.61
CA LEU A 278 -41.04 18.68 10.59
C LEU A 278 -40.38 20.05 10.45
N THR A 279 -40.60 20.72 9.33
CA THR A 279 -40.11 22.10 9.14
C THR A 279 -41.19 23.09 9.53
N ALA A 280 -40.88 24.00 10.45
CA ALA A 280 -41.77 25.06 10.88
C ALA A 280 -41.09 26.44 10.70
N GLU A 281 -41.79 27.34 10.03
CA GLU A 281 -41.35 28.73 9.84
C GLU A 281 -41.73 29.57 11.06
N PHE A 282 -40.77 30.31 11.61
CA PHE A 282 -40.93 31.10 12.82
C PHE A 282 -40.18 32.44 12.72
N ASP A 283 -40.94 33.51 12.46
CA ASP A 283 -40.43 34.88 12.34
C ASP A 283 -40.75 35.77 13.54
N ASP A 284 -41.36 35.21 14.60
CA ASP A 284 -41.81 36.02 15.74
C ASP A 284 -40.68 36.32 16.74
N ASN A 285 -40.24 37.57 16.74
CA ASN A 285 -39.21 38.12 17.63
C ASN A 285 -39.69 38.33 19.07
N GLY A 286 -40.10 37.29 19.79
CA GLY A 286 -40.53 37.48 21.18
C GLY A 286 -40.89 36.25 22.01
N SER A 287 -41.45 36.56 23.17
CA SER A 287 -41.47 35.69 24.35
C SER A 287 -42.72 34.80 24.52
N GLY A 288 -43.41 34.44 23.43
CA GLY A 288 -44.50 33.46 23.45
C GLY A 288 -45.68 33.75 24.38
N GLY A 289 -46.05 35.02 24.59
CA GLY A 289 -47.22 35.39 25.39
C GLY A 289 -47.04 35.27 26.92
N THR A 290 -48.15 35.14 27.65
CA THR A 290 -48.19 35.17 29.13
C THR A 290 -48.26 33.78 29.79
N ASP A 291 -48.59 32.73 29.04
CA ASP A 291 -48.79 31.36 29.53
C ASP A 291 -48.45 30.32 28.44
N ALA A 292 -48.46 29.03 28.83
CA ALA A 292 -48.05 27.91 27.99
C ALA A 292 -48.92 27.68 26.74
N ASP A 293 -50.19 28.11 26.77
CA ASP A 293 -51.15 27.85 25.70
C ASP A 293 -51.21 29.02 24.69
N ASN A 294 -50.75 30.20 25.09
CA ASN A 294 -50.75 31.43 24.30
C ASN A 294 -49.37 31.76 23.73
N ASN A 295 -48.76 30.84 22.96
CA ASN A 295 -47.44 31.05 22.36
C ASN A 295 -47.48 30.83 20.83
N LYS A 296 -46.75 31.65 20.06
CA LYS A 296 -46.75 31.57 18.58
C LYS A 296 -45.96 30.37 18.05
N MET A 297 -45.08 29.79 18.86
CA MET A 297 -44.37 28.55 18.49
C MET A 297 -45.35 27.37 18.35
N ASN A 298 -46.39 27.31 19.20
CA ASN A 298 -47.48 26.35 19.08
C ASN A 298 -48.21 26.52 17.75
N ASP A 299 -48.51 27.76 17.36
CA ASP A 299 -49.18 28.05 16.10
C ASP A 299 -48.30 27.66 14.90
N ALA A 300 -47.00 27.98 14.93
CA ALA A 300 -46.05 27.63 13.88
C ALA A 300 -45.92 26.11 13.70
N ILE A 301 -45.78 25.37 14.81
CA ILE A 301 -45.70 23.91 14.79
C ILE A 301 -47.05 23.31 14.35
N ALA A 302 -48.17 23.83 14.85
CA ALA A 302 -49.51 23.36 14.45
C ALA A 302 -49.79 23.61 12.96
N ALA A 303 -49.35 24.75 12.41
CA ALA A 303 -49.44 25.06 10.98
C ALA A 303 -48.60 24.07 10.15
N ALA A 304 -47.38 23.78 10.59
CA ALA A 304 -46.54 22.76 9.97
C ALA A 304 -47.15 21.34 10.04
N PHE A 305 -47.98 21.06 11.04
CA PHE A 305 -48.73 19.80 11.14
C PHE A 305 -49.97 19.71 10.29
N ALA A 306 -50.64 20.82 10.00
CA ALA A 306 -51.92 20.81 9.30
C ALA A 306 -51.81 20.20 7.89
N VAL A 307 -50.60 20.13 7.34
CA VAL A 307 -50.29 19.53 6.04
C VAL A 307 -49.91 18.04 6.11
N LEU A 308 -49.84 17.46 7.31
CA LEU A 308 -49.46 16.05 7.54
C LEU A 308 -50.68 15.18 7.95
N PRO A 309 -50.67 13.86 7.66
CA PRO A 309 -51.70 12.94 8.13
C PRO A 309 -51.85 12.93 9.67
N ALA A 310 -53.03 12.56 10.17
CA ALA A 310 -53.26 12.41 11.61
C ALA A 310 -52.25 11.44 12.25
N ASP A 311 -51.83 11.71 13.49
CA ASP A 311 -50.81 10.96 14.23
C ASP A 311 -49.36 10.98 13.68
N SER A 312 -49.06 11.78 12.64
CA SER A 312 -47.68 11.90 12.11
C SER A 312 -46.65 12.39 13.15
N TYR A 313 -47.06 13.10 14.20
CA TYR A 313 -46.17 13.54 15.28
C TYR A 313 -45.47 12.39 16.02
N LYS A 314 -45.99 11.16 15.94
CA LYS A 314 -45.37 9.98 16.55
C LYS A 314 -44.13 9.49 15.81
N THR A 315 -44.00 9.79 14.52
CA THR A 315 -42.91 9.31 13.66
C THR A 315 -41.89 10.40 13.32
N ILE A 316 -42.19 11.65 13.65
CA ILE A 316 -41.26 12.78 13.49
C ILE A 316 -40.11 12.62 14.50
N THR A 317 -38.90 12.62 13.97
CA THR A 317 -37.64 12.53 14.72
C THR A 317 -37.01 13.90 14.93
N THR A 318 -37.27 14.86 14.03
CA THR A 318 -36.60 16.17 14.00
C THR A 318 -37.60 17.30 13.81
N ILE A 319 -37.47 18.38 14.59
CA ILE A 319 -38.10 19.68 14.28
C ILE A 319 -37.02 20.59 13.73
N LYS A 320 -37.23 21.12 12.52
CA LYS A 320 -36.39 22.14 11.90
C LYS A 320 -37.09 23.48 11.94
N LEU A 321 -36.48 24.48 12.57
CA LEU A 321 -36.96 25.85 12.54
C LEU A 321 -36.25 26.64 11.45
N THR A 322 -37.05 27.36 10.67
CA THR A 322 -36.59 28.33 9.67
C THR A 322 -37.22 29.68 9.94
N GLY A 323 -36.63 30.74 9.42
CA GLY A 323 -37.18 32.09 9.54
C GLY A 323 -36.17 33.08 10.10
N ASP A 324 -36.66 34.28 10.35
CA ASP A 324 -35.83 35.45 10.62
C ASP A 324 -35.91 35.93 12.07
N ALA A 325 -36.42 35.08 12.98
CA ALA A 325 -36.51 35.47 14.38
C ALA A 325 -35.11 35.62 15.03
N ALA A 326 -34.88 36.77 15.66
CA ALA A 326 -33.69 37.15 16.40
C ALA A 326 -33.61 36.52 17.80
N GLU A 327 -34.73 36.14 18.40
CA GLU A 327 -34.77 35.47 19.70
C GLU A 327 -35.93 34.48 19.81
N ILE A 328 -35.72 33.39 20.56
CA ILE A 328 -36.80 32.47 20.97
C ILE A 328 -36.75 32.35 22.50
N THR A 329 -37.70 33.00 23.19
CA THR A 329 -37.65 33.17 24.65
C THR A 329 -38.95 32.76 25.35
N LYS A 330 -38.94 32.70 26.69
CA LYS A 330 -40.07 32.33 27.57
C LYS A 330 -40.86 31.12 27.06
N TRP A 331 -42.15 31.32 26.79
CA TRP A 331 -43.11 30.26 26.50
C TRP A 331 -42.94 29.69 25.09
N ASN A 332 -42.40 30.47 24.13
CA ASN A 332 -42.07 29.94 22.80
C ASN A 332 -41.00 28.84 22.91
N TRP A 333 -39.90 29.14 23.60
CA TRP A 333 -38.83 28.17 23.82
C TRP A 333 -39.27 27.01 24.72
N LYS A 334 -39.97 27.33 25.81
CA LYS A 334 -40.48 26.34 26.76
C LYS A 334 -41.44 25.34 26.11
N TYR A 335 -42.28 25.80 25.19
CA TYR A 335 -43.20 24.95 24.45
C TYR A 335 -42.43 24.01 23.51
N LEU A 336 -41.48 24.55 22.74
CA LEU A 336 -40.65 23.78 21.81
C LEU A 336 -39.88 22.67 22.55
N ILE A 337 -39.12 23.05 23.58
CA ILE A 337 -38.32 22.11 24.37
C ILE A 337 -39.21 21.10 25.12
N GLY A 338 -40.40 21.51 25.56
CA GLY A 338 -41.38 20.62 26.17
C GLY A 338 -41.85 19.46 25.27
N ARG A 339 -41.70 19.55 23.93
CA ARG A 339 -42.00 18.44 23.01
C ARG A 339 -41.03 17.26 23.16
N TYR A 340 -39.86 17.49 23.74
CA TYR A 340 -38.85 16.47 23.99
C TYR A 340 -39.01 15.80 25.37
N ASP A 341 -40.08 16.09 26.11
CA ASP A 341 -40.44 15.36 27.34
C ASP A 341 -41.05 13.98 27.00
N GLU A 342 -40.74 12.94 27.79
CA GLU A 342 -41.29 11.59 27.63
C GLU A 342 -42.83 11.56 27.60
N SER A 343 -43.48 12.48 28.31
CA SER A 343 -44.95 12.58 28.39
C SER A 343 -45.60 13.37 27.25
N SER A 344 -44.82 13.92 26.32
CA SER A 344 -45.33 14.84 25.28
C SER A 344 -46.18 14.18 24.18
N GLY A 345 -46.15 12.84 24.07
CA GLY A 345 -46.78 12.06 22.99
C GLY A 345 -45.98 12.01 21.67
N TRP A 346 -44.85 12.71 21.60
CA TRP A 346 -43.95 12.71 20.43
C TRP A 346 -42.89 11.62 20.55
N ASP A 347 -43.30 10.37 20.36
CA ASP A 347 -42.52 9.21 20.78
C ASP A 347 -41.15 9.07 20.09
N SER A 348 -41.02 9.54 18.84
CA SER A 348 -39.79 9.44 18.04
C SER A 348 -38.90 10.70 18.06
N LEU A 349 -39.38 11.81 18.64
CA LEU A 349 -38.74 13.12 18.52
C LEU A 349 -37.47 13.19 19.38
N THR A 350 -36.32 13.40 18.72
CA THR A 350 -35.00 13.39 19.37
C THR A 350 -34.03 14.47 18.88
N ALA A 351 -34.32 15.16 17.78
CA ALA A 351 -33.43 16.18 17.20
C ALA A 351 -34.13 17.54 17.05
N LEU A 352 -33.38 18.63 17.25
CA LEU A 352 -33.79 20.01 16.99
C LEU A 352 -32.78 20.68 16.04
N ASP A 353 -33.23 21.16 14.90
CA ASP A 353 -32.41 21.88 13.93
C ASP A 353 -32.82 23.36 13.93
N LEU A 354 -31.92 24.24 14.39
CA LEU A 354 -32.07 25.70 14.34
C LEU A 354 -31.17 26.34 13.27
N SER A 355 -30.48 25.55 12.44
CA SER A 355 -29.55 26.05 11.41
C SER A 355 -30.23 26.93 10.37
N GLY A 356 -31.54 26.73 10.16
CA GLY A 356 -32.38 27.52 9.24
C GLY A 356 -32.77 28.90 9.76
N MET A 357 -32.42 29.24 11.01
CA MET A 357 -32.76 30.54 11.63
C MET A 357 -31.64 31.55 11.37
N THR A 358 -31.78 32.35 10.31
CA THR A 358 -30.66 33.17 9.78
C THR A 358 -30.25 34.34 10.66
N ASN A 359 -31.13 34.80 11.56
CA ASN A 359 -30.90 35.95 12.43
C ASN A 359 -30.95 35.62 13.94
N LEU A 360 -31.09 34.35 14.33
CA LEU A 360 -31.25 33.96 15.73
C LEU A 360 -30.00 34.24 16.56
N THR A 361 -30.13 35.13 17.54
CA THR A 361 -29.06 35.53 18.46
C THR A 361 -29.17 34.85 19.82
N THR A 362 -30.39 34.52 20.27
CA THR A 362 -30.66 34.13 21.66
C THR A 362 -31.76 33.06 21.76
N VAL A 363 -31.51 32.04 22.58
CA VAL A 363 -32.55 31.10 23.08
C VAL A 363 -32.55 31.10 24.61
N LYS A 364 -33.72 31.15 25.25
CA LYS A 364 -33.81 31.30 26.71
C LYS A 364 -35.12 30.77 27.29
N ASN A 365 -35.07 30.17 28.48
CA ASN A 365 -36.26 29.86 29.28
C ASN A 365 -36.31 30.71 30.57
N ASP A 366 -37.00 31.84 30.51
CA ASP A 366 -37.18 32.79 31.62
C ASP A 366 -38.62 32.75 32.19
N THR A 367 -39.30 31.61 32.08
CA THR A 367 -40.67 31.44 32.61
C THR A 367 -40.73 31.25 34.13
N GLY A 368 -39.61 30.92 34.77
CA GLY A 368 -39.55 30.55 36.20
C GLY A 368 -40.18 29.18 36.52
N TYR A 369 -40.57 28.41 35.50
CA TYR A 369 -41.22 27.11 35.65
C TYR A 369 -40.27 25.96 35.26
N THR A 370 -39.92 25.10 36.21
CA THR A 370 -38.95 24.00 36.06
C THR A 370 -39.60 22.63 35.79
N GLY A 371 -40.91 22.57 35.51
CA GLY A 371 -41.69 21.33 35.51
C GLY A 371 -41.68 20.48 34.24
N SER A 372 -40.81 20.73 33.25
CA SER A 372 -40.62 19.81 32.10
C SER A 372 -39.20 19.30 32.07
N ASN A 373 -39.02 18.01 31.83
CA ASN A 373 -37.71 17.39 31.68
C ASN A 373 -37.59 16.91 30.23
N PRO A 374 -36.96 17.69 29.33
CA PRO A 374 -36.77 17.32 27.92
C PRO A 374 -35.77 16.17 27.75
N THR A 375 -36.10 15.00 28.29
CA THR A 375 -35.19 13.85 28.37
C THR A 375 -34.95 13.19 27.01
N LYS A 376 -35.77 13.42 25.98
CA LYS A 376 -35.60 12.80 24.66
C LYS A 376 -34.66 13.54 23.72
N LEU A 377 -34.36 14.81 23.98
CA LEU A 377 -33.52 15.61 23.09
C LEU A 377 -32.08 15.06 23.10
N LYS A 378 -31.61 14.61 21.93
CA LYS A 378 -30.28 14.03 21.71
C LYS A 378 -29.37 14.97 20.94
N THR A 379 -29.87 15.58 19.87
CA THR A 379 -29.07 16.44 18.99
C THR A 379 -29.73 17.81 18.83
N VAL A 380 -28.89 18.84 18.80
CA VAL A 380 -29.29 20.22 18.53
C VAL A 380 -28.30 20.82 17.55
N GLU A 381 -28.78 21.40 16.46
CA GLU A 381 -27.97 22.24 15.57
C GLU A 381 -28.24 23.71 15.88
N LEU A 382 -27.20 24.46 16.26
CA LEU A 382 -27.28 25.86 16.64
C LEU A 382 -26.71 26.76 15.53
N PRO A 383 -27.33 27.90 15.18
CA PRO A 383 -26.81 28.80 14.17
C PRO A 383 -25.61 29.62 14.69
N ASP A 384 -24.64 29.88 13.80
CA ASP A 384 -23.42 30.65 14.08
C ASP A 384 -23.66 32.14 14.42
N THR A 385 -24.90 32.61 14.24
CA THR A 385 -25.36 33.96 14.61
C THR A 385 -25.63 34.12 16.10
N MET A 386 -25.73 33.02 16.85
CA MET A 386 -26.01 33.06 18.28
C MET A 386 -24.90 33.73 19.09
N THR A 387 -25.31 34.65 19.96
CA THR A 387 -24.46 35.39 20.89
C THR A 387 -24.73 35.02 22.35
N GLU A 388 -25.90 34.46 22.64
CA GLU A 388 -26.30 34.06 24.00
C GLU A 388 -27.06 32.72 24.00
N ILE A 389 -26.67 31.83 24.92
CA ILE A 389 -27.51 30.71 25.37
C ILE A 389 -28.00 31.12 26.74
N GLY A 390 -29.24 31.58 26.80
CA GLY A 390 -29.81 32.20 27.99
C GLY A 390 -30.13 31.19 29.09
N SER A 391 -30.50 31.72 30.26
CA SER A 391 -30.81 30.93 31.44
C SER A 391 -31.83 29.82 31.15
N TYR A 392 -31.59 28.64 31.74
CA TYR A 392 -32.44 27.44 31.66
C TYR A 392 -32.74 26.93 30.23
N ALA A 393 -31.97 27.32 29.20
CA ALA A 393 -32.27 26.96 27.81
C ALA A 393 -32.36 25.45 27.57
N PHE A 394 -31.42 24.66 28.11
CA PHE A 394 -31.33 23.20 27.91
C PHE A 394 -31.31 22.44 29.25
N GLN A 395 -31.80 23.05 30.33
CA GLN A 395 -31.85 22.39 31.64
C GLN A 395 -32.57 21.02 31.54
N ASN A 396 -32.02 20.00 32.21
CA ASN A 396 -32.53 18.63 32.25
C ASN A 396 -32.56 17.88 30.90
N CYS A 397 -31.85 18.36 29.87
CA CYS A 397 -31.64 17.61 28.63
C CYS A 397 -30.62 16.47 28.84
N ALA A 398 -30.99 15.43 29.60
CA ALA A 398 -30.08 14.38 30.05
C ALA A 398 -29.41 13.58 28.92
N ASN A 399 -30.08 13.47 27.76
CA ASN A 399 -29.60 12.72 26.58
C ASN A 399 -28.94 13.61 25.51
N LEU A 400 -28.81 14.91 25.73
CA LEU A 400 -28.24 15.85 24.76
C LEU A 400 -26.73 15.61 24.61
N THR A 401 -26.29 15.16 23.44
CA THR A 401 -24.89 14.92 23.08
C THR A 401 -24.32 16.07 22.25
N LEU A 402 -24.59 17.31 22.65
CA LEU A 402 -24.06 18.50 21.96
C LEU A 402 -22.54 18.52 22.11
N GLN A 403 -21.83 18.66 20.98
CA GLN A 403 -20.37 18.62 20.92
C GLN A 403 -19.72 20.00 20.75
N GLU A 404 -20.46 20.96 20.18
CA GLU A 404 -19.92 22.27 19.77
C GLU A 404 -20.91 23.40 20.07
N LEU A 405 -20.37 24.58 20.32
CA LEU A 405 -21.14 25.81 20.58
C LEU A 405 -20.90 26.86 19.48
N PRO A 406 -21.84 27.81 19.28
CA PRO A 406 -21.71 28.88 18.29
C PRO A 406 -20.45 29.74 18.51
N LYS A 407 -19.72 30.05 17.45
CA LYS A 407 -18.42 30.77 17.54
C LYS A 407 -18.53 32.19 18.11
N LYS A 408 -19.68 32.84 17.91
CA LYS A 408 -19.97 34.21 18.37
C LYS A 408 -20.57 34.26 19.77
N LEU A 409 -20.66 33.13 20.46
CA LEU A 409 -21.24 33.05 21.79
C LEU A 409 -20.41 33.88 22.79
N THR A 410 -21.09 34.74 23.53
CA THR A 410 -20.48 35.62 24.55
C THR A 410 -20.96 35.31 25.96
N ASN A 411 -22.16 34.74 26.11
CA ASN A 411 -22.77 34.48 27.41
C ASN A 411 -23.48 33.13 27.44
N ILE A 412 -23.28 32.40 28.55
CA ILE A 412 -23.99 31.17 28.90
C ILE A 412 -24.71 31.45 30.23
N GLY A 413 -26.03 31.55 30.19
CA GLY A 413 -26.82 31.97 31.34
C GLY A 413 -26.97 30.91 32.44
N ASP A 414 -27.54 31.32 33.57
CA ASP A 414 -27.77 30.48 34.74
C ASP A 414 -28.51 29.17 34.38
N HIS A 415 -28.01 28.05 34.87
CA HIS A 415 -28.57 26.70 34.66
C HIS A 415 -28.79 26.33 33.18
N ALA A 416 -28.11 26.98 32.22
CA ALA A 416 -28.32 26.75 30.79
C ALA A 416 -28.24 25.27 30.38
N PHE A 417 -27.31 24.50 30.96
CA PHE A 417 -27.11 23.07 30.72
C PHE A 417 -27.14 22.22 32.01
N SER A 418 -27.75 22.74 33.09
CA SER A 418 -27.83 21.99 34.35
C SER A 418 -28.49 20.63 34.11
N ASP A 419 -27.88 19.57 34.66
CA ASP A 419 -28.34 18.18 34.58
C ASP A 419 -28.38 17.60 33.15
N CYS A 420 -27.61 18.16 32.21
CA CYS A 420 -27.30 17.54 30.92
C CYS A 420 -26.22 16.46 31.07
N THR A 421 -26.62 15.26 31.54
CA THR A 421 -25.68 14.18 31.88
C THR A 421 -24.91 13.60 30.70
N SER A 422 -25.39 13.72 29.46
CA SER A 422 -24.74 13.22 28.23
C SER A 422 -24.01 14.30 27.42
N LEU A 423 -23.92 15.52 27.97
CA LEU A 423 -23.26 16.64 27.30
C LEU A 423 -21.78 16.33 27.06
N ALA A 424 -21.32 16.55 25.83
CA ALA A 424 -20.00 16.13 25.34
C ALA A 424 -19.28 17.26 24.59
N LEU A 425 -19.37 18.48 25.14
CA LEU A 425 -18.69 19.65 24.60
C LEU A 425 -17.18 19.44 24.57
N GLN A 426 -16.55 19.75 23.43
CA GLN A 426 -15.11 19.63 23.27
C GLN A 426 -14.37 20.94 23.57
N GLU A 427 -14.98 22.08 23.24
CA GLU A 427 -14.38 23.41 23.39
C GLU A 427 -15.41 24.46 23.85
N LEU A 428 -14.92 25.47 24.60
CA LEU A 428 -15.66 26.70 24.87
C LEU A 428 -15.16 27.82 23.93
N PRO A 429 -16.05 28.48 23.15
CA PRO A 429 -15.65 29.50 22.17
C PRO A 429 -14.90 30.68 22.79
N GLY A 430 -13.95 31.24 22.04
CA GLY A 430 -13.07 32.32 22.53
C GLY A 430 -13.77 33.63 22.90
N GLY A 431 -15.02 33.83 22.47
CA GLY A 431 -15.84 35.00 22.78
C GLY A 431 -16.57 34.92 24.13
N VAL A 432 -16.62 33.76 24.78
CA VAL A 432 -17.38 33.57 26.02
C VAL A 432 -16.74 34.37 27.15
N ALA A 433 -17.47 35.35 27.66
CA ALA A 433 -17.04 36.25 28.72
C ALA A 433 -17.64 35.91 30.08
N GLU A 434 -18.83 35.31 30.11
CA GLU A 434 -19.59 35.03 31.33
C GLU A 434 -20.28 33.65 31.25
N ILE A 435 -20.21 32.92 32.36
CA ILE A 435 -20.88 31.64 32.57
C ILE A 435 -21.66 31.74 33.89
N GLY A 436 -22.98 31.73 33.80
CA GLY A 436 -23.91 31.97 34.90
C GLY A 436 -23.97 30.85 35.94
N ASP A 437 -24.71 31.11 37.02
CA ASP A 437 -24.82 30.23 38.18
C ASP A 437 -25.33 28.83 37.78
N SER A 438 -24.63 27.79 38.22
CA SER A 438 -24.95 26.37 37.96
C SER A 438 -25.13 26.00 36.48
N ALA A 439 -24.54 26.76 35.55
CA ALA A 439 -24.74 26.56 34.11
C ALA A 439 -24.42 25.13 33.61
N PHE A 440 -23.43 24.44 34.21
CA PHE A 440 -23.02 23.07 33.87
C PHE A 440 -23.07 22.13 35.09
N SER A 441 -23.93 22.44 36.07
CA SER A 441 -24.08 21.59 37.26
C SER A 441 -24.57 20.19 36.84
N SER A 442 -24.02 19.14 37.46
CA SER A 442 -24.36 17.73 37.22
C SER A 442 -24.16 17.21 35.78
N CYS A 443 -23.38 17.91 34.94
CA CYS A 443 -23.00 17.42 33.60
C CYS A 443 -21.92 16.32 33.68
N SER A 444 -22.32 15.09 34.04
CA SER A 444 -21.39 14.00 34.38
C SER A 444 -20.54 13.45 33.23
N SER A 445 -20.94 13.63 31.97
CA SER A 445 -20.16 13.17 30.79
C SER A 445 -19.13 14.18 30.30
N LEU A 446 -19.17 15.42 30.81
CA LEU A 446 -18.09 16.38 30.56
C LEU A 446 -16.86 15.93 31.35
N ASN A 447 -15.81 15.55 30.63
CA ASN A 447 -14.55 15.07 31.19
C ASN A 447 -13.38 15.99 30.84
N GLU A 448 -13.40 16.57 29.65
CA GLU A 448 -12.38 17.50 29.15
C GLU A 448 -13.03 18.63 28.38
N ILE A 449 -12.53 19.86 28.58
CA ILE A 449 -12.93 21.03 27.79
C ILE A 449 -11.69 21.85 27.45
N ILE A 450 -11.54 22.22 26.18
CA ILE A 450 -10.54 23.17 25.72
C ILE A 450 -11.09 24.59 25.85
N MET A 451 -10.34 25.47 26.52
CA MET A 451 -10.69 26.86 26.72
C MET A 451 -10.03 27.73 25.65
N GLU A 452 -10.78 28.17 24.64
CA GLU A 452 -10.27 29.15 23.65
C GLU A 452 -10.10 30.59 24.19
N PRO A 453 -10.83 31.07 25.22
CA PRO A 453 -10.62 32.42 25.74
C PRO A 453 -9.21 32.64 26.31
N MET A 454 -8.50 33.68 25.85
CA MET A 454 -7.23 34.10 26.46
C MET A 454 -7.40 34.77 27.83
N THR A 455 -8.62 35.19 28.15
CA THR A 455 -9.00 35.71 29.46
C THR A 455 -10.09 34.81 30.01
N ALA A 456 -9.90 34.31 31.23
CA ALA A 456 -10.83 33.39 31.86
C ALA A 456 -12.23 34.02 31.96
N PRO A 457 -13.29 33.31 31.52
CA PRO A 457 -14.67 33.75 31.68
C PRO A 457 -15.02 33.98 33.16
N THR A 458 -15.89 34.94 33.45
CA THR A 458 -16.42 35.11 34.81
C THR A 458 -17.33 33.93 35.13
N LEU A 459 -17.10 33.27 36.26
CA LEU A 459 -17.90 32.14 36.73
C LEU A 459 -18.92 32.58 37.77
N GLY A 460 -20.17 32.15 37.60
CA GLY A 460 -21.18 32.15 38.63
C GLY A 460 -20.92 31.11 39.74
N ASN A 461 -21.83 31.04 40.70
CA ASN A 461 -21.79 30.06 41.78
C ASN A 461 -22.11 28.65 41.25
N ASP A 462 -21.40 27.64 41.77
CA ASP A 462 -21.69 26.22 41.53
C ASP A 462 -21.71 25.79 40.04
N VAL A 463 -21.06 26.54 39.14
CA VAL A 463 -21.10 26.33 37.67
C VAL A 463 -20.85 24.88 37.26
N PHE A 464 -19.82 24.23 37.84
CA PHE A 464 -19.41 22.86 37.52
C PHE A 464 -19.61 21.90 38.70
N LYS A 465 -20.59 22.18 39.57
CA LYS A 465 -20.85 21.33 40.73
C LYS A 465 -21.28 19.92 40.29
N GLY A 466 -20.66 18.89 40.86
CA GLY A 466 -21.00 17.50 40.54
C GLY A 466 -20.44 17.00 39.21
N THR A 467 -19.49 17.72 38.60
CA THR A 467 -18.74 17.26 37.41
C THR A 467 -17.30 16.90 37.79
N ASN A 468 -16.61 16.15 36.93
CA ASN A 468 -15.19 15.78 37.09
C ASN A 468 -14.42 16.16 35.81
N ILE A 469 -14.32 17.47 35.56
CA ILE A 469 -13.80 18.03 34.30
C ILE A 469 -12.34 18.47 34.45
N THR A 470 -11.53 18.19 33.44
CA THR A 470 -10.22 18.80 33.22
C THR A 470 -10.34 19.94 32.20
N PHE A 471 -9.87 21.12 32.57
CA PHE A 471 -9.86 22.28 31.67
C PHE A 471 -8.47 22.46 31.05
N TYR A 472 -8.38 22.40 29.73
CA TYR A 472 -7.17 22.79 29.02
C TYR A 472 -7.20 24.30 28.81
N VAL A 473 -6.29 25.02 29.45
CA VAL A 473 -6.18 26.50 29.40
C VAL A 473 -4.99 26.94 28.56
N PRO A 474 -5.08 28.05 27.80
CA PRO A 474 -4.01 28.45 26.92
C PRO A 474 -2.78 28.86 27.73
N LYS A 475 -1.60 28.44 27.27
CA LYS A 475 -0.30 28.92 27.75
C LYS A 475 -0.27 30.44 27.54
N ASP A 476 -0.10 31.20 28.61
CA ASP A 476 -0.25 32.67 28.70
C ASP A 476 -1.70 33.20 28.89
N GLY A 477 -2.68 32.33 29.17
CA GLY A 477 -4.03 32.72 29.56
C GLY A 477 -4.06 33.49 30.88
N THR A 478 -4.91 34.51 30.98
CA THR A 478 -5.05 35.36 32.19
C THR A 478 -6.34 35.04 32.95
N GLY A 479 -6.31 35.11 34.29
CA GLY A 479 -7.50 34.96 35.14
C GLY A 479 -7.86 33.52 35.55
N TYR A 480 -7.27 32.50 34.93
CA TYR A 480 -7.53 31.06 35.20
C TYR A 480 -7.06 30.57 36.59
N ASN A 481 -6.59 31.47 37.44
CA ASN A 481 -6.12 31.21 38.81
C ASN A 481 -6.88 32.04 39.85
N SER A 482 -8.04 32.60 39.48
CA SER A 482 -8.87 33.46 40.35
C SER A 482 -10.34 33.44 39.93
N GLY A 483 -11.24 33.96 40.77
CA GLY A 483 -12.65 34.13 40.40
C GLY A 483 -13.42 32.81 40.29
N GLY A 484 -13.03 31.79 41.05
CA GLY A 484 -13.62 30.45 41.04
C GLY A 484 -12.76 29.42 40.29
N TRP A 485 -11.97 29.86 39.31
CA TRP A 485 -11.09 28.99 38.52
C TRP A 485 -9.99 28.33 39.35
N GLU A 486 -9.55 28.96 40.44
CA GLU A 486 -8.56 28.41 41.38
C GLU A 486 -8.99 27.10 42.05
N ASN A 487 -10.29 26.76 41.99
CA ASN A 487 -10.85 25.53 42.56
C ASN A 487 -11.06 24.43 41.51
N LEU A 488 -10.74 24.68 40.24
CA LEU A 488 -10.93 23.76 39.12
C LEU A 488 -9.61 23.10 38.71
N HIS A 489 -9.68 21.91 38.11
CA HIS A 489 -8.50 21.23 37.57
C HIS A 489 -8.14 21.77 36.19
N THR A 490 -7.03 22.51 36.09
CA THR A 490 -6.55 23.12 34.84
C THR A 490 -5.22 22.54 34.39
N VAL A 491 -5.05 22.38 33.07
CA VAL A 491 -3.80 21.94 32.40
C VAL A 491 -3.45 22.95 31.31
N GLU A 492 -2.22 23.46 31.29
CA GLU A 492 -1.80 24.40 30.24
C GLU A 492 -1.57 23.69 28.89
N TYR A 493 -1.95 24.34 27.78
CA TYR A 493 -1.67 23.86 26.42
C TYR A 493 -1.09 24.97 25.53
N SER A 494 -0.28 24.59 24.53
CA SER A 494 0.22 25.50 23.49
C SER A 494 -0.84 25.66 22.38
N PRO A 495 -1.47 26.85 22.22
CA PRO A 495 -2.55 27.06 21.26
C PRO A 495 -2.06 27.11 19.80
N THR A 496 -2.86 26.51 18.91
CA THR A 496 -2.72 26.66 17.45
C THR A 496 -3.18 28.06 17.05
N THR A 497 -2.22 28.89 16.66
CA THR A 497 -2.50 30.26 16.19
C THR A 497 -2.78 30.31 14.70
N ALA A 498 -2.15 29.43 13.90
CA ALA A 498 -2.36 29.33 12.47
C ALA A 498 -2.19 27.91 11.94
N LEU A 499 -2.86 27.63 10.83
CA LEU A 499 -2.72 26.44 10.00
C LEU A 499 -2.29 26.89 8.59
N SER A 500 -1.41 26.14 7.94
CA SER A 500 -0.93 26.49 6.58
C SER A 500 -0.91 25.28 5.64
N LEU A 501 -1.29 25.55 4.38
CA LEU A 501 -1.27 24.65 3.23
C LEU A 501 -0.58 25.34 2.04
N PRO A 502 -0.07 24.57 1.06
CA PRO A 502 0.38 25.16 -0.20
C PRO A 502 -0.76 25.89 -0.92
N ALA A 503 -0.48 27.05 -1.51
CA ALA A 503 -1.50 27.92 -2.10
C ALA A 503 -2.24 27.28 -3.28
N THR A 504 -1.54 26.53 -4.13
CA THR A 504 -2.12 25.86 -5.30
C THR A 504 -1.56 24.45 -5.48
N LEU A 505 -2.36 23.60 -6.11
CA LEU A 505 -2.01 22.24 -6.51
C LEU A 505 -2.60 21.99 -7.91
N ILE A 506 -1.76 21.70 -8.90
CA ILE A 506 -2.24 21.32 -10.23
C ILE A 506 -2.14 19.80 -10.36
N LEU A 507 -3.23 19.19 -10.82
CA LEU A 507 -3.33 17.77 -11.12
C LEU A 507 -3.74 17.61 -12.60
N TRP A 508 -3.34 16.51 -13.21
CA TRP A 508 -3.92 16.05 -14.47
C TRP A 508 -4.98 14.99 -14.17
N SER A 509 -5.86 14.70 -15.13
CA SER A 509 -6.90 13.67 -14.96
C SER A 509 -6.30 12.36 -14.39
N ASN A 510 -6.91 11.83 -13.32
CA ASN A 510 -6.46 10.67 -12.52
C ASN A 510 -5.22 10.87 -11.61
N GLY A 511 -4.69 12.08 -11.49
CA GLY A 511 -3.56 12.40 -10.59
C GLY A 511 -3.92 12.32 -9.10
N ARG A 512 -2.94 11.95 -8.26
CA ARG A 512 -3.07 11.94 -6.79
C ARG A 512 -1.88 12.63 -6.12
N ARG A 513 -2.11 13.37 -5.04
CA ARG A 513 -1.06 14.02 -4.23
C ARG A 513 -1.50 14.20 -2.77
N THR A 514 -0.58 14.06 -1.83
CA THR A 514 -0.85 14.29 -0.41
C THR A 514 -0.55 15.74 -0.03
N LEU A 515 -1.51 16.43 0.56
CA LEU A 515 -1.33 17.72 1.23
C LEU A 515 -0.93 17.49 2.69
N THR A 516 0.11 18.19 3.16
CA THR A 516 0.53 18.18 4.57
C THR A 516 0.27 19.55 5.17
N ALA A 517 -0.56 19.61 6.21
CA ALA A 517 -0.82 20.85 6.92
C ALA A 517 0.25 21.11 7.99
N THR A 518 0.65 22.38 8.14
CA THR A 518 1.66 22.82 9.11
C THR A 518 1.01 23.71 10.17
N PHE A 519 1.37 23.53 11.44
CA PHE A 519 0.80 24.23 12.59
C PHE A 519 1.75 25.33 13.07
N THR A 520 1.22 26.47 13.49
CA THR A 520 2.00 27.52 14.15
C THR A 520 1.44 27.77 15.55
N PRO A 521 2.24 27.65 16.62
CA PRO A 521 3.62 27.18 16.64
C PRO A 521 3.75 25.67 16.40
N ASP A 522 4.95 25.20 16.03
CA ASP A 522 5.21 23.78 15.74
C ASP A 522 4.97 22.86 16.94
N ASP A 523 4.98 23.39 18.17
CA ASP A 523 4.72 22.67 19.42
C ASP A 523 3.24 22.71 19.86
N ALA A 524 2.31 23.12 18.98
CA ALA A 524 0.88 23.10 19.25
C ALA A 524 0.44 21.74 19.83
N THR A 525 -0.31 21.78 20.93
CA THR A 525 -0.65 20.57 21.72
C THR A 525 -1.67 19.68 21.01
N PHE A 526 -2.66 20.27 20.32
CA PHE A 526 -3.71 19.55 19.62
C PHE A 526 -3.54 19.69 18.11
N LYS A 527 -3.18 18.60 17.42
CA LYS A 527 -2.85 18.58 15.98
C LYS A 527 -3.82 17.76 15.11
N ASP A 528 -5.02 17.50 15.62
CA ASP A 528 -6.06 16.82 14.86
C ASP A 528 -6.64 17.77 13.79
N ILE A 529 -6.86 17.26 12.56
CA ILE A 529 -7.34 18.03 11.40
C ILE A 529 -8.45 17.26 10.69
N SER A 530 -9.48 17.97 10.23
CA SER A 530 -10.44 17.50 9.23
C SER A 530 -10.16 18.11 7.85
N TRP A 531 -10.47 17.35 6.80
CA TRP A 531 -10.23 17.75 5.41
C TRP A 531 -11.53 17.73 4.62
N GLU A 532 -11.70 18.70 3.74
CA GLU A 532 -12.89 18.85 2.90
C GLU A 532 -12.52 19.34 1.49
N SER A 533 -13.28 18.92 0.48
CA SER A 533 -13.20 19.47 -0.87
C SER A 533 -14.45 20.27 -1.17
N SER A 534 -14.31 21.47 -1.72
CA SER A 534 -15.45 22.30 -2.14
C SER A 534 -16.21 21.73 -3.34
N ASP A 535 -15.59 20.82 -4.09
CA ASP A 535 -16.18 20.13 -5.24
C ASP A 535 -15.47 18.78 -5.43
N THR A 536 -16.13 17.73 -4.95
CA THR A 536 -15.66 16.34 -5.04
C THR A 536 -15.76 15.77 -6.45
N GLY A 537 -16.52 16.40 -7.35
CA GLY A 537 -16.57 16.07 -8.78
C GLY A 537 -15.31 16.50 -9.52
N VAL A 538 -14.57 17.49 -9.01
CA VAL A 538 -13.28 17.92 -9.55
C VAL A 538 -12.12 17.22 -8.83
N ALA A 539 -12.08 17.22 -7.48
CA ALA A 539 -11.09 16.45 -6.72
C ALA A 539 -11.61 16.07 -5.33
N THR A 540 -11.27 14.88 -4.84
CA THR A 540 -11.61 14.39 -3.48
C THR A 540 -10.40 14.47 -2.56
N VAL A 541 -10.62 14.54 -1.25
CA VAL A 541 -9.56 14.49 -0.22
C VAL A 541 -9.95 13.52 0.90
N ASP A 542 -9.02 12.68 1.35
CA ASP A 542 -9.26 11.78 2.49
C ASP A 542 -8.85 12.39 3.84
N LYS A 543 -9.15 11.68 4.94
CA LYS A 543 -8.81 12.10 6.31
C LYS A 543 -7.31 12.32 6.58
N ASN A 544 -6.43 11.84 5.71
CA ASN A 544 -4.98 11.99 5.81
C ASN A 544 -4.45 13.11 4.90
N GLY A 545 -5.32 13.85 4.19
CA GLY A 545 -4.93 14.90 3.26
C GLY A 545 -4.57 14.40 1.85
N ASN A 546 -4.92 13.17 1.47
CA ASN A 546 -4.65 12.67 0.11
C ASN A 546 -5.69 13.17 -0.89
N VAL A 547 -5.27 14.05 -1.81
CA VAL A 547 -6.10 14.64 -2.86
C VAL A 547 -6.07 13.78 -4.12
N THR A 548 -7.23 13.42 -4.66
CA THR A 548 -7.40 12.64 -5.90
C THR A 548 -8.21 13.45 -6.92
N ALA A 549 -7.66 13.67 -8.11
CA ALA A 549 -8.37 14.32 -9.22
C ALA A 549 -9.47 13.42 -9.77
N VAL A 550 -10.65 14.00 -10.03
CA VAL A 550 -11.85 13.32 -10.51
C VAL A 550 -12.19 13.79 -11.93
N ALA A 551 -12.35 15.10 -12.15
CA ALA A 551 -12.62 15.68 -13.46
C ALA A 551 -11.89 17.02 -13.66
N ALA A 552 -11.70 17.42 -14.92
CA ALA A 552 -11.06 18.69 -15.24
C ALA A 552 -11.89 19.87 -14.69
N GLY A 553 -11.24 20.80 -14.01
CA GLY A 553 -11.91 21.88 -13.29
C GLY A 553 -11.04 22.43 -12.17
N THR A 554 -11.60 23.33 -11.36
CA THR A 554 -10.90 23.90 -10.19
C THR A 554 -11.75 23.70 -8.94
N THR A 555 -11.16 23.16 -7.88
CA THR A 555 -11.78 22.99 -6.57
C THR A 555 -10.84 23.46 -5.47
N THR A 556 -11.33 23.65 -4.25
CA THR A 556 -10.53 24.06 -3.09
C THR A 556 -10.56 22.96 -2.04
N ILE A 557 -9.38 22.54 -1.60
CA ILE A 557 -9.24 21.63 -0.47
C ILE A 557 -8.99 22.45 0.80
N THR A 558 -9.81 22.23 1.83
CA THR A 558 -9.73 22.92 3.11
C THR A 558 -9.31 21.96 4.20
N ALA A 559 -8.23 22.27 4.91
CA ALA A 559 -7.86 21.64 6.19
C ALA A 559 -8.41 22.50 7.32
N THR A 560 -9.02 21.89 8.34
CA THR A 560 -9.55 22.58 9.53
C THR A 560 -9.00 21.92 10.79
N SER A 561 -8.34 22.69 11.66
CA SER A 561 -7.87 22.19 12.96
C SER A 561 -9.05 21.89 13.88
N ARG A 562 -8.95 20.84 14.70
CA ARG A 562 -9.94 20.55 15.76
C ARG A 562 -10.05 21.69 16.76
N GLN A 563 -8.90 22.23 17.20
CA GLN A 563 -8.83 23.37 18.10
C GLN A 563 -9.02 24.69 17.37
N GLY A 564 -9.96 25.53 17.82
CA GLY A 564 -10.13 26.91 17.35
C GLY A 564 -10.54 27.03 15.87
N ARG A 565 -10.86 25.89 15.23
CA ARG A 565 -11.32 25.70 13.86
C ARG A 565 -10.58 26.56 12.84
N LYS A 566 -9.24 26.61 12.97
CA LYS A 566 -8.38 27.33 12.03
C LYS A 566 -8.39 26.59 10.71
N THR A 567 -8.66 27.31 9.63
CA THR A 567 -8.71 26.74 8.30
C THR A 567 -7.48 27.14 7.49
N ALA A 568 -7.05 26.25 6.62
CA ALA A 568 -6.08 26.51 5.57
C ALA A 568 -6.61 25.91 4.28
N THR A 569 -6.41 26.58 3.15
CA THR A 569 -6.99 26.18 1.87
C THR A 569 -5.92 25.99 0.81
N CYS A 570 -6.12 25.03 -0.10
CA CYS A 570 -5.30 24.78 -1.28
C CYS A 570 -6.20 24.78 -2.52
N ALA A 571 -5.92 25.65 -3.50
CA ALA A 571 -6.66 25.65 -4.76
C ALA A 571 -6.13 24.54 -5.69
N VAL A 572 -6.97 23.55 -5.97
CA VAL A 572 -6.67 22.39 -6.81
C VAL A 572 -7.21 22.60 -8.22
N THR A 573 -6.35 22.57 -9.24
CA THR A 573 -6.76 22.65 -10.65
C THR A 573 -6.48 21.34 -11.36
N VAL A 574 -7.50 20.68 -11.90
CA VAL A 574 -7.41 19.46 -12.69
C VAL A 574 -7.49 19.79 -14.18
N LYS A 575 -6.55 19.30 -15.00
CA LYS A 575 -6.46 19.57 -16.46
C LYS A 575 -6.47 18.29 -17.32
N THR A 576 -6.74 18.38 -18.63
CA THR A 576 -6.78 17.27 -19.61
C THR A 576 -5.45 17.07 -20.38
N ALA A 577 -5.05 15.84 -20.74
CA ALA A 577 -3.72 15.51 -21.32
C ALA A 577 -3.65 15.55 -22.88
N PRO A 578 -2.44 15.71 -23.52
CA PRO A 578 -2.21 15.61 -24.99
C PRO A 578 -1.69 14.20 -25.53
N PRO A 579 -1.64 13.88 -26.88
CA PRO A 579 -1.45 12.52 -27.56
C PRO A 579 -0.06 11.96 -28.19
N ALA A 580 0.56 10.78 -27.84
CA ALA A 580 2.04 10.28 -27.69
C ALA A 580 3.12 9.89 -28.85
N LEU A 581 4.46 10.31 -28.83
CA LEU A 581 5.54 10.46 -29.94
C LEU A 581 6.26 9.16 -30.31
N SER A 582 6.58 8.88 -31.59
CA SER A 582 7.22 7.61 -32.04
C SER A 582 8.66 7.73 -32.60
N ILE A 583 9.52 6.74 -32.26
CA ILE A 583 10.96 6.64 -32.65
C ILE A 583 11.31 5.17 -33.00
N THR A 584 12.12 4.93 -34.05
CA THR A 584 12.54 3.57 -34.51
C THR A 584 14.08 3.39 -34.54
N LEU A 585 14.59 2.21 -34.12
CA LEU A 585 16.02 1.91 -33.88
C LEU A 585 16.56 0.71 -34.69
N ASN A 586 17.73 0.82 -35.32
CA ASN A 586 18.40 -0.25 -36.08
C ASN A 586 19.91 -0.41 -35.78
N ILE A 587 20.37 -1.61 -35.37
CA ILE A 587 21.80 -1.95 -35.17
C ILE A 587 22.24 -3.03 -36.18
N ILE A 588 23.27 -2.76 -36.97
CA ILE A 588 23.85 -3.75 -37.87
C ILE A 588 25.00 -4.45 -37.12
N ALA A 589 24.76 -5.72 -36.72
CA ALA A 589 25.53 -6.60 -35.81
C ALA A 589 25.18 -6.50 -34.30
N PRO A 590 23.94 -6.86 -33.90
CA PRO A 590 23.42 -6.64 -32.53
C PRO A 590 24.04 -7.52 -31.43
N SER A 591 24.83 -8.55 -31.77
CA SER A 591 25.45 -9.43 -30.77
C SER A 591 26.74 -8.89 -30.15
N HIS A 592 27.23 -7.72 -30.59
CA HIS A 592 28.54 -7.16 -30.20
C HIS A 592 28.54 -5.66 -29.88
N GLY A 593 27.36 -5.07 -29.61
CA GLY A 593 27.26 -3.69 -29.11
C GLY A 593 25.84 -3.22 -28.80
N VAL A 594 25.73 -2.01 -28.25
CA VAL A 594 24.51 -1.41 -27.68
C VAL A 594 24.34 0.02 -28.22
N LEU A 595 23.13 0.36 -28.67
CA LEU A 595 22.73 1.73 -29.06
C LEU A 595 21.70 2.24 -28.06
N THR A 596 21.97 3.38 -27.43
CA THR A 596 21.12 4.01 -26.42
C THR A 596 20.70 5.39 -26.91
N VAL A 597 19.40 5.67 -26.90
CA VAL A 597 18.83 6.97 -27.25
C VAL A 597 18.11 7.55 -26.03
N ARG A 598 18.27 8.85 -25.78
CA ARG A 598 17.68 9.60 -24.65
C ARG A 598 17.17 10.94 -25.14
N GLU A 599 16.05 11.41 -24.60
CA GLU A 599 15.56 12.77 -24.83
C GLU A 599 16.22 13.75 -23.85
N GLY A 600 16.45 14.99 -24.28
CA GLY A 600 17.00 16.08 -23.47
C GLY A 600 16.49 17.44 -23.93
N ASP A 601 16.82 18.50 -23.19
CA ASP A 601 16.40 19.87 -23.50
C ASP A 601 17.46 20.66 -24.30
N SER A 602 17.11 21.90 -24.69
CA SER A 602 17.98 22.84 -25.42
C SER A 602 19.22 23.29 -24.65
N THR A 603 19.35 22.90 -23.38
CA THR A 603 20.49 23.22 -22.50
C THR A 603 21.38 22.02 -22.17
N GLY A 604 21.03 20.81 -22.64
CA GLY A 604 21.85 19.60 -22.51
C GLY A 604 21.66 18.82 -21.20
N ARG A 605 20.57 19.04 -20.46
CA ARG A 605 20.21 18.25 -19.26
C ARG A 605 19.48 16.94 -19.65
N LEU A 606 19.85 15.83 -19.01
CA LEU A 606 19.17 14.53 -19.13
C LEU A 606 17.96 14.47 -18.17
N LEU A 607 16.79 14.08 -18.66
CA LEU A 607 15.53 14.06 -17.91
C LEU A 607 15.33 12.75 -17.10
N ALA A 608 14.59 12.81 -15.98
CA ALA A 608 14.17 11.66 -15.15
C ALA A 608 12.73 11.20 -15.49
N ASP A 609 12.36 9.97 -15.11
CA ASP A 609 11.04 9.38 -15.43
C ASP A 609 9.89 10.20 -14.81
N GLY A 610 9.17 10.94 -15.65
CA GLY A 610 8.00 11.76 -15.27
C GLY A 610 8.07 13.23 -15.67
N ASP A 611 9.22 13.75 -16.09
CA ASP A 611 9.38 15.13 -16.54
C ASP A 611 9.20 15.29 -18.06
N ARG A 612 8.51 16.35 -18.47
CA ARG A 612 8.60 17.02 -19.77
C ARG A 612 8.29 18.50 -19.60
N ILE A 613 8.75 19.26 -20.58
CA ILE A 613 8.91 20.71 -20.60
C ILE A 613 8.23 21.24 -21.86
N SER A 614 7.85 22.51 -21.80
CA SER A 614 6.87 23.18 -22.65
C SER A 614 7.29 23.55 -24.08
N ASP A 615 8.50 23.23 -24.56
CA ASP A 615 9.01 23.67 -25.88
C ASP A 615 9.98 22.64 -26.55
N GLY A 616 9.49 21.80 -27.49
CA GLY A 616 10.26 21.05 -28.51
C GLY A 616 11.33 20.01 -28.09
N THR A 617 11.23 18.75 -28.57
CA THR A 617 12.08 17.61 -28.15
C THR A 617 13.47 17.57 -28.85
N ILE A 618 14.58 17.50 -28.10
CA ILE A 618 15.94 17.20 -28.62
C ILE A 618 16.33 15.76 -28.26
N VAL A 619 16.83 14.98 -29.23
CA VAL A 619 17.19 13.56 -29.06
C VAL A 619 18.71 13.36 -29.06
N TRP A 620 19.23 12.65 -28.05
CA TRP A 620 20.64 12.28 -27.86
C TRP A 620 20.85 10.78 -28.10
N ALA A 621 21.71 10.39 -29.05
CA ALA A 621 22.04 8.99 -29.34
C ALA A 621 23.51 8.66 -29.04
N THR A 622 23.74 7.51 -28.40
CA THR A 622 25.08 7.00 -28.04
C THR A 622 25.19 5.51 -28.36
N ALA A 623 26.32 5.06 -28.90
CA ALA A 623 26.56 3.66 -29.23
C ALA A 623 27.86 3.17 -28.59
N SER A 624 27.89 1.93 -28.10
CA SER A 624 29.06 1.27 -27.53
C SER A 624 29.26 -0.12 -28.12
N ALA A 625 30.51 -0.56 -28.29
CA ALA A 625 30.86 -1.90 -28.81
C ALA A 625 31.65 -2.72 -27.77
N ASP A 626 31.55 -4.06 -27.86
CA ASP A 626 32.27 -5.00 -27.00
C ASP A 626 33.82 -4.94 -27.22
N PRO A 627 34.65 -5.38 -26.26
CA PRO A 627 36.11 -5.40 -26.40
C PRO A 627 36.57 -6.16 -27.66
N GLY A 628 37.33 -5.49 -28.54
CA GLY A 628 37.77 -6.03 -29.83
C GLY A 628 36.90 -5.62 -31.03
N TRP A 629 35.85 -4.84 -30.79
CA TRP A 629 34.97 -4.23 -31.80
C TRP A 629 34.93 -2.71 -31.63
N GLN A 630 34.57 -2.00 -32.69
CA GLN A 630 34.53 -0.53 -32.74
C GLN A 630 33.23 -0.05 -33.40
N VAL A 631 32.76 1.13 -32.98
CA VAL A 631 31.64 1.82 -33.60
C VAL A 631 32.15 2.59 -34.82
N ASP A 632 31.56 2.35 -35.98
CA ASP A 632 31.96 2.98 -37.25
C ASP A 632 31.23 4.29 -37.56
N GLY A 633 30.15 4.59 -36.82
CA GLY A 633 29.39 5.83 -36.89
C GLY A 633 27.93 5.65 -36.49
N ILE A 634 27.28 6.76 -36.13
CA ILE A 634 25.84 6.87 -35.86
C ILE A 634 25.22 7.72 -36.98
N GLU A 635 24.12 7.25 -37.54
CA GLU A 635 23.40 7.89 -38.63
C GLU A 635 21.97 8.23 -38.19
N ILE A 636 21.59 9.50 -38.35
CA ILE A 636 20.28 10.04 -37.94
C ILE A 636 19.66 10.69 -39.17
N ALA A 637 18.51 10.20 -39.61
CA ALA A 637 17.78 10.70 -40.78
C ALA A 637 18.67 10.94 -42.03
N GLY A 638 19.60 10.02 -42.32
CA GLY A 638 20.50 10.09 -43.48
C GLY A 638 21.73 11.01 -43.34
N ARG A 639 21.97 11.61 -42.17
CA ARG A 639 23.22 12.33 -41.85
C ARG A 639 24.18 11.45 -41.05
N ARG A 640 25.38 11.26 -41.59
CA ARG A 640 26.45 10.45 -41.00
C ARG A 640 27.39 11.31 -40.16
N THR A 641 27.60 10.96 -38.88
CA THR A 641 28.51 11.70 -38.00
C THR A 641 29.78 10.92 -37.65
N PRO A 642 30.94 11.57 -37.39
CA PRO A 642 32.20 10.90 -37.10
C PRO A 642 32.25 10.31 -35.68
N ARG A 643 33.21 9.39 -35.45
CA ARG A 643 33.36 8.59 -34.22
C ARG A 643 33.31 9.41 -32.92
N ASP A 644 32.60 8.85 -31.94
CA ASP A 644 32.53 9.25 -30.52
C ASP A 644 32.00 10.66 -30.21
N THR A 645 31.03 11.19 -30.98
CA THR A 645 30.39 12.46 -30.59
C THR A 645 28.88 12.40 -30.71
N VAL A 646 28.20 12.88 -29.65
CA VAL A 646 26.75 12.99 -29.61
C VAL A 646 26.27 13.99 -30.67
N SER A 647 25.19 13.65 -31.37
CA SER A 647 24.54 14.55 -32.34
C SER A 647 23.16 14.97 -31.88
N THR A 648 22.82 16.24 -32.14
CA THR A 648 21.54 16.88 -31.81
C THR A 648 20.85 17.37 -33.09
N MET A 649 19.55 17.11 -33.24
CA MET A 649 18.74 17.66 -34.33
C MET A 649 17.32 18.03 -33.82
N LEU A 650 16.80 19.17 -34.27
CA LEU A 650 15.40 19.57 -34.12
C LEU A 650 14.56 18.84 -35.17
N VAL A 651 13.53 18.13 -34.72
CA VAL A 651 12.56 17.48 -35.62
C VAL A 651 11.23 18.20 -35.45
N GLY A 652 10.70 18.75 -36.53
CA GLY A 652 9.29 19.13 -36.63
C GLY A 652 8.50 17.98 -37.22
N ASP A 653 7.23 17.88 -36.82
CA ASP A 653 6.15 16.97 -37.21
C ASP A 653 6.56 15.90 -38.26
N GLY A 654 7.03 14.73 -37.78
CA GLY A 654 7.36 13.56 -38.61
C GLY A 654 8.39 12.59 -38.02
N VAL A 655 8.33 11.32 -38.44
CA VAL A 655 9.13 10.16 -37.97
C VAL A 655 10.65 10.33 -38.22
N CYS A 656 11.49 10.08 -37.22
CA CYS A 656 12.97 10.14 -37.32
C CYS A 656 13.62 8.75 -37.10
N GLU A 657 14.53 8.32 -38.00
CA GLU A 657 15.20 7.01 -37.95
C GLU A 657 16.68 7.13 -37.50
N ILE A 658 17.10 6.33 -36.51
CA ILE A 658 18.45 6.34 -35.92
C ILE A 658 19.10 4.95 -36.03
N SER A 659 20.31 4.88 -36.61
CA SER A 659 21.06 3.63 -36.77
C SER A 659 22.54 3.74 -36.40
N ALA A 660 23.14 2.61 -36.00
CA ALA A 660 24.57 2.52 -35.69
C ALA A 660 25.22 1.27 -36.30
N LYS A 661 26.46 1.42 -36.79
CA LYS A 661 27.22 0.35 -37.45
C LYS A 661 28.45 -0.04 -36.62
N ILE A 662 28.64 -1.34 -36.40
CA ILE A 662 29.72 -1.90 -35.56
C ILE A 662 30.57 -2.89 -36.36
N SER A 663 31.89 -2.82 -36.26
CA SER A 663 32.83 -3.73 -36.93
C SER A 663 34.01 -4.15 -36.04
N PRO A 664 34.73 -5.24 -36.36
CA PRO A 664 35.91 -5.66 -35.59
C PRO A 664 37.02 -4.60 -35.62
N ALA A 665 37.63 -4.32 -34.47
CA ALA A 665 38.70 -3.33 -34.37
C ALA A 665 40.00 -3.85 -35.04
N PRO A 666 40.75 -3.03 -35.81
CA PRO A 666 42.01 -3.45 -36.40
C PRO A 666 43.04 -3.69 -35.30
N TYR A 667 43.76 -4.80 -35.39
CA TYR A 667 44.85 -5.13 -34.48
C TYR A 667 46.06 -4.26 -34.83
N ASP A 668 46.37 -3.23 -34.03
CA ASP A 668 47.69 -2.63 -34.03
C ASP A 668 48.18 -2.32 -32.61
N ALA A 669 49.46 -2.60 -32.42
CA ALA A 669 50.16 -2.62 -31.17
C ALA A 669 50.82 -1.27 -30.91
N GLN A 670 50.54 -0.64 -29.77
CA GLN A 670 51.55 0.03 -28.94
C GLN A 670 50.99 0.54 -27.61
N ASP A 671 51.78 0.25 -26.58
CA ASP A 671 51.70 0.65 -25.19
C ASP A 671 51.88 2.17 -25.01
N HIS A 672 51.12 2.82 -24.11
CA HIS A 672 51.62 3.77 -23.10
C HIS A 672 50.48 4.30 -22.20
N THR A 673 50.48 3.80 -20.97
CA THR A 673 50.17 4.44 -19.66
C THR A 673 49.25 5.67 -19.53
N SER A 674 48.32 5.51 -18.58
CA SER A 674 47.55 6.51 -17.81
C SER A 674 46.16 6.89 -18.34
N SER A 675 45.12 6.27 -17.78
CA SER A 675 43.80 6.89 -17.68
C SER A 675 42.99 6.27 -16.53
N ARG A 676 42.39 7.14 -15.73
CA ARG A 676 41.66 6.85 -14.50
C ARG A 676 40.34 6.15 -14.83
N HIS A 677 40.13 4.96 -14.28
CA HIS A 677 38.80 4.36 -14.24
C HIS A 677 37.95 5.08 -13.19
N TYR A 678 37.06 5.96 -13.64
CA TYR A 678 35.85 6.25 -12.87
C TYR A 678 34.94 5.03 -12.96
N THR A 679 34.81 4.31 -11.86
CA THR A 679 33.78 3.30 -11.65
C THR A 679 32.54 4.03 -11.18
N THR A 680 31.53 4.18 -12.03
CA THR A 680 30.19 4.52 -11.55
C THR A 680 29.61 3.26 -10.92
N THR A 681 29.49 3.29 -9.59
CA THR A 681 28.86 2.23 -8.80
C THR A 681 27.38 2.17 -9.19
N PRO A 682 26.83 1.02 -9.64
CA PRO A 682 25.39 0.88 -9.83
C PRO A 682 24.68 1.07 -8.48
N GLU A 683 23.56 1.79 -8.50
CA GLU A 683 22.74 2.03 -7.32
C GLU A 683 22.29 0.70 -6.67
N PRO A 684 22.36 0.55 -5.34
CA PRO A 684 22.02 -0.71 -4.68
C PRO A 684 20.54 -1.09 -4.87
N SER A 685 20.28 -2.37 -5.15
CA SER A 685 18.92 -2.90 -5.30
C SER A 685 18.07 -2.73 -4.03
N LYS A 686 16.84 -2.25 -4.17
CA LYS A 686 15.86 -2.11 -3.08
C LYS A 686 15.27 -3.48 -2.69
N PRO A 687 14.70 -3.64 -1.47
CA PRO A 687 14.11 -4.91 -1.05
C PRO A 687 13.08 -5.47 -2.05
N ASP A 688 13.13 -6.78 -2.29
CA ASP A 688 12.40 -7.46 -3.37
C ASP A 688 11.13 -8.20 -2.91
N ASN A 689 10.65 -7.91 -1.69
CA ASN A 689 9.46 -8.53 -1.14
C ASN A 689 8.23 -8.19 -2.00
N PRO A 690 7.39 -9.18 -2.34
CA PRO A 690 6.13 -8.91 -3.01
C PRO A 690 5.22 -8.09 -2.10
N VAL A 691 4.28 -7.36 -2.71
CA VAL A 691 3.22 -6.72 -1.94
C VAL A 691 2.30 -7.81 -1.39
N LEU A 692 2.17 -7.87 -0.06
CA LEU A 692 1.34 -8.86 0.63
C LEU A 692 -0.12 -8.38 0.69
N ALA A 693 -1.01 -9.11 0.02
CA ALA A 693 -2.45 -9.01 0.17
C ALA A 693 -2.90 -9.92 1.32
N VAL A 694 -3.39 -9.35 2.42
CA VAL A 694 -3.94 -10.12 3.54
C VAL A 694 -5.45 -10.21 3.37
N VAL A 695 -5.97 -11.44 3.41
CA VAL A 695 -7.40 -11.74 3.37
C VAL A 695 -7.77 -12.42 4.68
N GLU A 696 -8.69 -11.81 5.42
CA GLU A 696 -9.20 -12.43 6.64
C GLU A 696 -10.12 -13.61 6.29
N LEU A 697 -9.84 -14.76 6.90
CA LEU A 697 -10.58 -16.00 6.72
C LEU A 697 -11.30 -16.33 8.04
N PRO A 698 -12.59 -16.00 8.18
CA PRO A 698 -13.35 -16.44 9.34
C PRO A 698 -13.46 -17.97 9.34
N VAL A 699 -13.16 -18.61 10.46
CA VAL A 699 -13.27 -20.07 10.62
C VAL A 699 -14.20 -20.44 11.76
N SER A 700 -15.07 -21.42 11.52
CA SER A 700 -15.93 -22.03 12.53
C SER A 700 -15.26 -23.27 13.09
N VAL A 701 -15.35 -23.51 14.40
CA VAL A 701 -14.75 -24.69 15.04
C VAL A 701 -15.86 -25.65 15.45
N GLY A 702 -15.95 -26.79 14.76
CA GLY A 702 -16.90 -27.88 15.03
C GLY A 702 -16.16 -29.19 15.28
N SER A 703 -16.58 -29.97 16.28
CA SER A 703 -15.94 -31.26 16.64
C SER A 703 -14.40 -31.24 16.74
N GLY A 704 -13.81 -30.11 17.16
CA GLY A 704 -12.36 -29.94 17.33
C GLY A 704 -11.56 -29.55 16.08
N ALA A 705 -12.20 -29.38 14.91
CA ALA A 705 -11.57 -28.93 13.68
C ALA A 705 -12.12 -27.57 13.21
N ALA A 706 -11.24 -26.71 12.70
CA ALA A 706 -11.61 -25.44 12.09
C ALA A 706 -12.02 -25.63 10.62
N THR A 707 -13.13 -25.05 10.22
CA THR A 707 -13.63 -25.06 8.84
C THR A 707 -13.92 -23.65 8.37
N GLY A 708 -13.57 -23.35 7.13
CA GLY A 708 -13.80 -22.03 6.53
C GLY A 708 -13.56 -22.03 5.03
N LYS A 709 -13.99 -20.96 4.38
CA LYS A 709 -13.82 -20.73 2.94
C LYS A 709 -13.48 -19.25 2.71
N PRO A 710 -12.36 -18.92 2.04
CA PRO A 710 -12.07 -17.53 1.69
C PRO A 710 -13.13 -16.97 0.74
N ASP A 711 -13.48 -15.71 0.96
CA ASP A 711 -14.41 -14.99 0.09
C ASP A 711 -13.72 -14.57 -1.21
N ASP A 712 -14.31 -14.91 -2.36
CA ASP A 712 -13.70 -14.67 -3.68
C ASP A 712 -13.64 -13.16 -4.02
N GLY A 713 -14.67 -12.40 -3.65
CA GLY A 713 -14.76 -10.96 -3.89
C GLY A 713 -13.73 -10.16 -3.10
N ARG A 714 -13.57 -10.49 -1.80
CA ARG A 714 -12.51 -9.95 -0.93
C ARG A 714 -11.13 -10.35 -1.42
N THR A 715 -10.97 -11.59 -1.87
CA THR A 715 -9.70 -12.06 -2.46
C THR A 715 -9.36 -11.28 -3.73
N ALA A 716 -10.34 -11.04 -4.61
CA ALA A 716 -10.17 -10.22 -5.81
C ALA A 716 -9.78 -8.77 -5.47
N SER A 717 -10.46 -8.17 -4.50
CA SER A 717 -10.21 -6.80 -4.06
C SER A 717 -8.82 -6.65 -3.43
N ALA A 718 -8.40 -7.63 -2.61
CA ALA A 718 -7.09 -7.66 -2.00
C ALA A 718 -5.96 -7.82 -3.05
N ILE A 719 -6.15 -8.68 -4.04
CA ILE A 719 -5.22 -8.83 -5.18
C ILE A 719 -5.17 -7.54 -6.01
N ALA A 720 -6.31 -6.91 -6.31
CA ALA A 720 -6.35 -5.67 -7.07
C ALA A 720 -5.67 -4.51 -6.32
N GLY A 721 -5.90 -4.38 -5.01
CA GLY A 721 -5.22 -3.42 -4.15
C GLY A 721 -3.72 -3.64 -4.09
N ALA A 722 -3.28 -4.90 -3.91
CA ALA A 722 -1.86 -5.24 -3.92
C ALA A 722 -1.23 -5.03 -5.31
N GLY A 723 -1.96 -5.27 -6.40
CA GLY A 723 -1.53 -5.02 -7.77
C GLY A 723 -1.33 -3.54 -8.08
N ARG A 724 -2.20 -2.66 -7.56
CA ARG A 724 -1.99 -1.20 -7.65
C ARG A 724 -0.72 -0.77 -6.93
N ASN A 725 -0.49 -1.30 -5.73
CA ASN A 725 0.72 -1.02 -4.93
C ASN A 725 2.00 -1.65 -5.54
N ALA A 726 1.88 -2.77 -6.25
CA ALA A 726 2.98 -3.46 -6.91
C ALA A 726 3.42 -2.77 -8.22
N LYS A 727 2.60 -1.92 -8.86
CA LYS A 727 3.06 -1.14 -10.03
C LYS A 727 4.07 -0.04 -9.65
N ALA A 728 4.23 0.28 -8.37
CA ALA A 728 5.31 1.14 -7.84
C ALA A 728 6.57 0.35 -7.41
N ARG A 729 6.55 -0.99 -7.40
CA ARG A 729 7.69 -1.85 -7.01
C ARG A 729 7.69 -3.16 -7.83
N THR A 730 8.74 -3.39 -8.61
CA THR A 730 8.99 -4.50 -9.56
C THR A 730 8.87 -5.96 -9.05
N ASN A 731 8.23 -6.24 -7.91
CA ASN A 731 8.37 -7.48 -7.13
C ASN A 731 7.12 -8.39 -7.08
N GLY A 732 6.01 -8.09 -7.75
CA GLY A 732 4.81 -8.95 -7.80
C GLY A 732 3.97 -8.97 -6.51
N ILE A 733 2.96 -9.85 -6.47
CA ILE A 733 1.94 -9.94 -5.40
C ILE A 733 2.07 -11.27 -4.66
N ALA A 734 1.87 -11.29 -3.35
CA ALA A 734 1.64 -12.51 -2.56
C ALA A 734 0.31 -12.39 -1.81
N VAL A 735 -0.36 -13.52 -1.55
CA VAL A 735 -1.65 -13.52 -0.84
C VAL A 735 -1.52 -14.34 0.44
N ARG A 736 -2.07 -13.86 1.56
CA ARG A 736 -2.13 -14.58 2.83
C ARG A 736 -3.57 -14.65 3.32
N PHE A 737 -4.07 -15.86 3.51
CA PHE A 737 -5.34 -16.14 4.19
C PHE A 737 -5.08 -16.31 5.69
N ASP A 738 -5.54 -15.37 6.51
CA ASP A 738 -5.38 -15.41 7.97
C ASP A 738 -6.64 -16.02 8.62
N ALA A 739 -6.54 -17.25 9.13
CA ALA A 739 -7.64 -17.90 9.83
C ALA A 739 -7.95 -17.18 11.17
N LYS A 740 -9.15 -16.61 11.30
CA LYS A 740 -9.58 -15.86 12.50
C LYS A 740 -10.54 -16.67 13.35
N THR A 741 -10.11 -17.00 14.58
CA THR A 741 -10.95 -17.55 15.65
C THR A 741 -10.28 -17.40 17.01
N SER A 742 -11.07 -17.27 18.07
CA SER A 742 -10.61 -17.34 19.46
C SER A 742 -10.66 -18.75 20.06
N LEU A 743 -11.27 -19.71 19.35
CA LEU A 743 -11.42 -21.09 19.79
C LEU A 743 -10.20 -21.91 19.38
N ALA A 744 -9.69 -22.73 20.30
CA ALA A 744 -8.63 -23.69 19.99
C ALA A 744 -9.14 -24.83 19.10
N TYR A 745 -8.33 -25.24 18.14
CA TYR A 745 -8.60 -26.38 17.26
C TYR A 745 -7.32 -27.16 17.02
N ASP A 746 -7.47 -28.44 16.67
CA ASP A 746 -6.34 -29.37 16.51
C ASP A 746 -6.39 -30.11 15.16
N GLY A 747 -7.10 -29.49 14.22
CA GLY A 747 -7.17 -29.84 12.82
C GLY A 747 -7.96 -28.77 12.06
N PHE A 748 -7.86 -28.75 10.74
CA PHE A 748 -8.68 -27.88 9.90
C PHE A 748 -9.02 -28.51 8.56
N SER A 749 -10.08 -27.98 7.94
CA SER A 749 -10.48 -28.21 6.55
C SER A 749 -10.92 -26.88 5.95
N ILE A 750 -10.04 -26.25 5.18
CA ILE A 750 -10.28 -24.96 4.52
C ILE A 750 -10.54 -25.20 3.04
N VAL A 751 -11.71 -24.78 2.57
CA VAL A 751 -12.11 -24.95 1.17
C VAL A 751 -11.67 -23.71 0.38
N ILE A 752 -10.92 -23.91 -0.70
CA ILE A 752 -10.61 -22.87 -1.68
C ILE A 752 -11.47 -23.15 -2.92
N ALA A 753 -12.35 -22.20 -3.26
CA ALA A 753 -13.18 -22.31 -4.43
C ALA A 753 -12.33 -22.40 -5.70
N ARG A 754 -12.82 -23.11 -6.72
CA ARG A 754 -12.14 -23.18 -8.01
C ARG A 754 -11.87 -21.79 -8.61
N ALA A 755 -12.87 -20.91 -8.59
CA ALA A 755 -12.75 -19.53 -9.07
C ALA A 755 -11.64 -18.75 -8.35
N THR A 756 -11.50 -18.94 -7.04
CA THR A 756 -10.45 -18.28 -6.24
C THR A 756 -9.07 -18.81 -6.59
N LEU A 757 -8.91 -20.13 -6.78
CA LEU A 757 -7.66 -20.72 -7.26
C LEU A 757 -7.26 -20.18 -8.64
N ASP A 758 -8.21 -20.15 -9.58
CA ASP A 758 -7.97 -19.66 -10.94
C ASP A 758 -7.56 -18.17 -10.93
N ARG A 759 -8.19 -17.36 -10.07
CA ARG A 759 -7.85 -15.95 -9.88
C ARG A 759 -6.44 -15.73 -9.35
N LEU A 760 -6.02 -16.51 -8.35
CA LEU A 760 -4.67 -16.44 -7.79
C LEU A 760 -3.62 -16.73 -8.87
N ILE A 761 -3.87 -17.72 -9.73
CA ILE A 761 -2.99 -18.10 -10.84
C ILE A 761 -2.99 -17.02 -11.93
N ALA A 762 -4.16 -16.50 -12.31
CA ALA A 762 -4.30 -15.44 -13.32
C ALA A 762 -3.58 -14.15 -12.89
N ALA A 763 -3.62 -13.82 -11.60
CA ALA A 763 -2.90 -12.70 -11.02
C ALA A 763 -1.38 -12.92 -10.92
N LYS A 764 -0.87 -14.11 -11.29
CA LYS A 764 0.54 -14.50 -11.20
C LYS A 764 1.13 -14.23 -9.80
N VAL A 765 0.36 -14.53 -8.76
CA VAL A 765 0.82 -14.37 -7.38
C VAL A 765 2.09 -15.20 -7.20
N LYS A 766 3.11 -14.64 -6.55
CA LYS A 766 4.38 -15.33 -6.33
C LYS A 766 4.19 -16.55 -5.41
N TYR A 767 3.37 -16.39 -4.38
CA TYR A 767 2.98 -17.45 -3.46
C TYR A 767 1.69 -17.11 -2.71
N VAL A 768 1.05 -18.14 -2.15
CA VAL A 768 -0.17 -18.06 -1.34
C VAL A 768 0.07 -18.77 -0.01
N THR A 769 -0.16 -18.08 1.10
CA THR A 769 -0.01 -18.62 2.45
C THR A 769 -1.38 -18.82 3.09
N LEU A 770 -1.65 -20.02 3.59
CA LEU A 770 -2.68 -20.27 4.59
C LEU A 770 -2.02 -20.20 5.97
N ASN A 771 -2.34 -19.16 6.73
CA ASN A 771 -1.81 -18.91 8.07
C ASN A 771 -2.80 -19.40 9.12
N THR A 772 -2.38 -20.34 9.96
CA THR A 772 -3.21 -20.97 10.99
C THR A 772 -2.44 -21.14 12.31
N SER A 773 -3.16 -21.37 13.42
CA SER A 773 -2.51 -21.56 14.73
C SER A 773 -1.75 -22.89 14.90
N ILE A 774 -1.86 -23.84 13.96
CA ILE A 774 -1.27 -25.19 14.08
C ILE A 774 -0.29 -25.55 12.95
N VAL A 775 -0.63 -25.19 11.71
CA VAL A 775 0.15 -25.50 10.51
C VAL A 775 -0.03 -24.38 9.49
N ASP A 776 1.07 -23.77 9.09
CA ASP A 776 1.13 -22.84 7.97
C ASP A 776 1.48 -23.60 6.70
N MET A 777 0.82 -23.24 5.60
CA MET A 777 1.08 -23.81 4.27
C MET A 777 1.23 -22.69 3.23
N THR A 778 2.42 -22.56 2.65
CA THR A 778 2.71 -21.58 1.61
C THR A 778 2.99 -22.27 0.29
N PHE A 779 2.16 -22.02 -0.71
CA PHE A 779 2.23 -22.61 -2.05
C PHE A 779 2.86 -21.61 -3.02
N ASP A 780 3.89 -22.03 -3.76
CA ASP A 780 4.39 -21.22 -4.87
C ASP A 780 3.45 -21.29 -6.10
N LEU A 781 3.63 -20.37 -7.06
CA LEU A 781 2.80 -20.32 -8.27
C LEU A 781 2.79 -21.65 -9.04
N ALA A 782 3.92 -22.35 -9.11
CA ALA A 782 4.03 -23.61 -9.83
C ALA A 782 3.24 -24.73 -9.13
N ALA A 783 3.17 -24.75 -7.80
CA ALA A 783 2.35 -25.68 -7.04
C ALA A 783 0.85 -25.38 -7.25
N LEU A 784 0.45 -24.11 -7.27
CA LEU A 784 -0.94 -23.73 -7.57
C LEU A 784 -1.36 -24.17 -8.98
N GLN A 785 -0.50 -23.97 -9.98
CA GLN A 785 -0.73 -24.42 -11.36
C GLN A 785 -0.84 -25.95 -11.46
N GLU A 786 -0.01 -26.68 -10.72
CA GLU A 786 -0.09 -28.16 -10.70
C GLU A 786 -1.35 -28.66 -9.98
N ILE A 787 -1.80 -27.99 -8.90
CA ILE A 787 -3.09 -28.26 -8.24
C ILE A 787 -4.23 -28.00 -9.22
N GLN A 788 -4.20 -26.86 -9.92
CA GLN A 788 -5.23 -26.46 -10.91
C GLN A 788 -5.38 -27.49 -12.04
N LYS A 789 -4.26 -28.09 -12.46
CA LYS A 789 -4.20 -29.12 -13.50
C LYS A 789 -4.80 -30.46 -13.05
N GLN A 790 -4.58 -30.83 -11.79
CA GLN A 790 -5.02 -32.12 -11.25
C GLN A 790 -6.46 -32.09 -10.68
N ALA A 791 -6.88 -30.96 -10.09
CA ALA A 791 -8.21 -30.77 -9.53
C ALA A 791 -9.16 -30.14 -10.55
N THR A 792 -10.36 -30.69 -10.70
CA THR A 792 -11.40 -30.17 -11.62
C THR A 792 -12.46 -29.31 -10.94
N GLY A 793 -12.42 -29.18 -9.61
CA GLY A 793 -13.40 -28.43 -8.81
C GLY A 793 -12.74 -27.77 -7.59
N ASP A 794 -13.56 -27.45 -6.58
CA ASP A 794 -13.08 -26.90 -5.31
C ASP A 794 -12.04 -27.82 -4.65
N ILE A 795 -11.07 -27.21 -3.99
CA ILE A 795 -10.03 -27.93 -3.24
C ILE A 795 -10.23 -27.72 -1.74
N ALA A 796 -9.87 -28.71 -0.94
CA ALA A 796 -9.86 -28.66 0.51
C ALA A 796 -8.44 -28.84 1.03
N LEU A 797 -7.91 -27.79 1.67
CA LEU A 797 -6.66 -27.82 2.41
C LEU A 797 -6.95 -28.38 3.80
N THR A 798 -6.37 -29.53 4.12
CA THR A 798 -6.68 -30.25 5.36
C THR A 798 -5.45 -30.52 6.20
N ALA A 799 -5.62 -30.38 7.52
CA ALA A 799 -4.69 -30.86 8.53
C ALA A 799 -5.48 -31.65 9.58
N VAL A 800 -5.13 -32.92 9.76
CA VAL A 800 -5.77 -33.79 10.75
C VAL A 800 -4.70 -34.30 11.70
N ARG A 801 -4.90 -34.15 13.01
CA ARG A 801 -3.94 -34.67 13.99
C ARG A 801 -3.75 -36.18 13.82
N GLU A 802 -2.49 -36.60 13.72
CA GLU A 802 -2.10 -38.00 13.62
C GLU A 802 -1.55 -38.49 14.96
N THR A 803 -2.37 -39.20 15.73
CA THR A 803 -1.96 -39.81 17.01
C THR A 803 -1.46 -41.24 16.87
N GLY A 804 -1.70 -41.88 15.72
CA GLY A 804 -1.44 -43.30 15.47
C GLY A 804 -0.05 -43.63 14.88
N LEU A 805 0.96 -42.77 15.07
CA LEU A 805 2.31 -43.00 14.54
C LEU A 805 2.91 -44.32 15.07
N ALA A 806 3.56 -45.07 14.19
CA ALA A 806 4.23 -46.33 14.52
C ALA A 806 5.70 -46.34 14.06
N GLY A 807 6.48 -47.30 14.56
CA GLY A 807 7.86 -47.54 14.13
C GLY A 807 8.77 -46.31 14.25
N ASP A 808 9.58 -46.09 13.22
CA ASP A 808 10.58 -45.02 13.18
C ASP A 808 9.95 -43.62 13.25
N ALA A 809 8.73 -43.44 12.72
CA ALA A 809 8.02 -42.16 12.78
C ALA A 809 7.63 -41.81 14.22
N ARG A 810 7.19 -42.80 15.01
CA ARG A 810 6.91 -42.61 16.44
C ARG A 810 8.19 -42.31 17.23
N ALA A 811 9.30 -42.95 16.88
CA ALA A 811 10.59 -42.72 17.52
C ALA A 811 11.14 -41.31 17.23
N ALA A 812 11.00 -40.83 15.99
CA ALA A 812 11.45 -39.51 15.57
C ALA A 812 10.62 -38.37 16.17
N VAL A 813 9.29 -38.48 16.12
CA VAL A 813 8.37 -37.42 16.57
C VAL A 813 8.17 -37.46 18.10
N GLY A 814 8.09 -38.64 18.71
CA GLY A 814 7.81 -38.78 20.14
C GLY A 814 6.42 -38.29 20.52
N SER A 815 6.32 -37.44 21.54
CA SER A 815 5.07 -36.82 22.02
C SER A 815 4.72 -35.51 21.30
N ARG A 816 5.54 -35.09 20.33
CA ARG A 816 5.40 -33.82 19.60
C ARG A 816 4.28 -33.91 18.57
N PRO A 817 3.78 -32.77 18.08
CA PRO A 817 2.66 -32.81 17.16
C PRO A 817 3.03 -33.41 15.81
N ALA A 818 2.07 -34.16 15.24
CA ALA A 818 2.08 -34.64 13.87
C ALA A 818 0.69 -34.49 13.26
N TYR A 819 0.66 -34.14 11.99
CA TYR A 819 -0.54 -33.88 11.22
C TYR A 819 -0.46 -34.59 9.87
N ARG A 820 -1.58 -35.21 9.48
CA ARG A 820 -1.83 -35.63 8.11
C ARG A 820 -2.28 -34.41 7.33
N LEU A 821 -1.45 -34.00 6.37
CA LEU A 821 -1.70 -32.86 5.49
C LEU A 821 -2.14 -33.37 4.12
N ALA A 822 -3.15 -32.75 3.53
CA ALA A 822 -3.61 -33.10 2.19
C ALA A 822 -4.31 -31.92 1.49
N VAL A 823 -4.20 -31.90 0.16
CA VAL A 823 -5.07 -31.12 -0.73
C VAL A 823 -6.07 -32.10 -1.35
N GLY A 824 -7.28 -32.14 -0.81
CA GLY A 824 -8.39 -32.92 -1.37
C GLY A 824 -9.11 -32.14 -2.46
N TYR A 825 -9.78 -32.83 -3.38
CA TYR A 825 -10.66 -32.21 -4.37
C TYR A 825 -11.80 -33.16 -4.74
N THR A 826 -12.87 -32.62 -5.32
CA THR A 826 -13.94 -33.43 -5.92
C THR A 826 -13.77 -33.45 -7.43
N GLY A 827 -13.61 -34.65 -8.00
CA GLY A 827 -13.46 -34.87 -9.44
C GLY A 827 -14.76 -34.64 -10.21
N ALA A 828 -14.67 -34.48 -11.54
CA ALA A 828 -15.81 -34.34 -12.44
C ALA A 828 -16.78 -35.55 -12.41
N ASP A 829 -16.33 -36.70 -11.91
CA ASP A 829 -17.15 -37.90 -11.68
C ASP A 829 -17.84 -37.92 -10.30
N GLY A 830 -17.75 -36.83 -9.53
CA GLY A 830 -18.30 -36.69 -8.19
C GLY A 830 -17.51 -37.41 -7.08
N LYS A 831 -16.35 -37.99 -7.38
CA LYS A 831 -15.54 -38.73 -6.40
C LYS A 831 -14.48 -37.84 -5.75
N ALA A 832 -14.17 -38.13 -4.49
CA ALA A 832 -13.08 -37.47 -3.77
C ALA A 832 -11.72 -37.98 -4.25
N GLY A 833 -10.81 -37.05 -4.57
CA GLY A 833 -9.42 -37.27 -4.91
C GLY A 833 -8.48 -36.51 -3.96
N THR A 834 -7.17 -36.77 -4.08
CA THR A 834 -6.13 -36.07 -3.30
C THR A 834 -4.90 -35.85 -4.16
N ILE A 835 -4.36 -34.63 -4.14
CA ILE A 835 -3.13 -34.26 -4.85
C ILE A 835 -1.94 -34.98 -4.22
N GLN A 836 -1.25 -35.79 -5.01
CA GLN A 836 -0.12 -36.62 -4.54
C GLN A 836 1.25 -35.95 -4.74
N SER A 837 1.36 -35.00 -5.67
CA SER A 837 2.61 -34.31 -6.01
C SER A 837 2.32 -32.95 -6.64
N PHE A 838 3.20 -31.98 -6.39
CA PHE A 838 3.15 -30.62 -6.94
C PHE A 838 4.10 -30.42 -8.14
N GLY A 839 4.67 -31.50 -8.69
CA GLY A 839 5.52 -31.43 -9.87
C GLY A 839 6.78 -30.57 -9.63
N ALA A 840 6.94 -29.51 -10.44
CA ALA A 840 8.02 -28.54 -10.27
C ALA A 840 7.77 -27.56 -9.11
N GLY A 841 6.52 -27.44 -8.65
CA GLY A 841 6.11 -26.57 -7.55
C GLY A 841 6.56 -27.07 -6.18
N ARG A 842 6.50 -26.15 -5.22
CA ARG A 842 6.87 -26.38 -3.82
C ARG A 842 5.84 -25.81 -2.86
N VAL A 843 5.73 -26.48 -1.72
CA VAL A 843 4.96 -26.03 -0.56
C VAL A 843 5.90 -25.89 0.63
N THR A 844 5.94 -24.71 1.21
CA THR A 844 6.59 -24.49 2.51
C THR A 844 5.58 -24.78 3.61
N LEU A 845 5.98 -25.66 4.53
CA LEU A 845 5.20 -26.05 5.71
C LEU A 845 5.83 -25.40 6.94
N GLY A 846 5.00 -24.86 7.83
CA GLY A 846 5.42 -24.40 9.16
C GLY A 846 4.56 -25.06 10.23
N LEU A 847 5.11 -25.98 11.01
CA LEU A 847 4.40 -26.62 12.13
C LEU A 847 4.62 -25.83 13.41
N ALA A 848 3.54 -25.27 13.97
CA ALA A 848 3.61 -24.52 15.21
C ALA A 848 4.07 -25.40 16.37
N TYR A 849 5.14 -24.99 17.05
CA TYR A 849 5.69 -25.77 18.14
C TYR A 849 6.42 -24.90 19.17
N LYS A 850 6.08 -25.10 20.44
CA LYS A 850 6.80 -24.50 21.55
C LYS A 850 7.76 -25.55 22.13
N PRO A 851 9.08 -25.40 21.95
CA PRO A 851 10.06 -26.35 22.49
C PRO A 851 9.95 -26.44 24.01
N VAL A 852 10.02 -27.65 24.55
CA VAL A 852 10.10 -27.83 26.02
C VAL A 852 11.52 -27.50 26.50
N ALA A 853 11.68 -27.20 27.79
CA ALA A 853 12.95 -26.70 28.34
C ALA A 853 14.18 -27.61 28.09
N THR A 854 13.97 -28.91 27.88
CA THR A 854 15.04 -29.88 27.59
C THR A 854 15.43 -29.95 26.11
N GLU A 855 14.72 -29.26 25.22
CA GLU A 855 14.95 -29.32 23.77
C GLU A 855 15.76 -28.14 23.27
N GLN A 856 16.71 -28.42 22.38
CA GLN A 856 17.50 -27.42 21.69
C GLN A 856 16.85 -27.07 20.35
N THR A 857 16.64 -25.78 20.09
CA THR A 857 15.96 -25.33 18.86
C THR A 857 16.71 -25.67 17.58
N GLY A 858 18.04 -25.74 17.61
CA GLY A 858 18.85 -26.15 16.45
C GLY A 858 18.65 -27.61 16.03
N THR A 859 18.15 -28.45 16.94
CA THR A 859 18.00 -29.90 16.77
C THR A 859 16.57 -30.34 16.48
N LEU A 860 15.69 -29.37 16.19
CA LEU A 860 14.35 -29.65 15.70
C LEU A 860 14.37 -29.81 14.18
N PHE A 861 13.58 -30.77 13.72
CA PHE A 861 13.46 -31.15 12.32
C PHE A 861 12.00 -31.30 11.94
N LEU A 862 11.69 -31.00 10.69
CA LEU A 862 10.47 -31.53 10.10
C LEU A 862 10.72 -32.97 9.66
N VAL A 863 9.88 -33.89 10.11
CA VAL A 863 9.94 -35.30 9.76
C VAL A 863 8.66 -35.66 9.03
N TYR A 864 8.80 -36.32 7.89
CA TYR A 864 7.64 -36.83 7.15
C TYR A 864 7.61 -38.35 7.15
N SER A 865 6.40 -38.90 7.05
CA SER A 865 6.19 -40.34 7.00
C SER A 865 5.19 -40.76 5.93
N ALA A 866 5.68 -41.53 4.95
CA ALA A 866 4.80 -42.25 4.03
C ALA A 866 4.03 -43.33 4.81
N ASP A 867 2.70 -43.22 4.83
CA ASP A 867 1.76 -44.14 5.47
C ASP A 867 1.98 -44.37 6.99
N GLY A 868 2.69 -43.48 7.69
CA GLY A 868 2.90 -43.53 9.15
C GLY A 868 3.87 -44.60 9.64
N LYS A 869 4.65 -45.23 8.74
CA LYS A 869 5.53 -46.37 9.07
C LYS A 869 7.03 -46.10 8.88
N GLY A 870 7.44 -45.20 7.97
CA GLY A 870 8.85 -44.84 7.73
C GLY A 870 9.12 -43.37 7.98
N ALA A 871 10.14 -43.02 8.76
CA ALA A 871 10.51 -41.62 9.04
C ALA A 871 11.58 -41.11 8.07
N GLN A 872 11.32 -39.97 7.44
CA GLN A 872 12.31 -39.25 6.66
C GLN A 872 12.57 -37.88 7.28
N TRP A 873 13.82 -37.65 7.67
CA TRP A 873 14.29 -36.41 8.27
C TRP A 873 14.59 -35.40 7.16
N LEU A 874 13.91 -34.26 7.17
CA LEU A 874 14.19 -33.19 6.21
C LEU A 874 15.36 -32.37 6.73
N TYR A 875 16.56 -32.62 6.19
CA TYR A 875 17.77 -31.89 6.59
C TYR A 875 17.73 -30.41 6.19
N GLN A 876 16.94 -30.07 5.16
CA GLN A 876 16.53 -28.71 4.81
C GLN A 876 15.26 -28.31 5.57
N SER A 877 15.34 -28.36 6.90
CA SER A 877 14.33 -27.84 7.82
C SER A 877 15.00 -27.07 8.95
N SER A 878 14.29 -26.15 9.59
CA SER A 878 14.77 -25.41 10.75
C SER A 878 13.63 -25.04 11.69
N TYR A 879 13.94 -24.75 12.95
CA TYR A 879 13.03 -24.03 13.84
C TYR A 879 13.20 -22.53 13.62
N ASP A 880 12.21 -21.88 13.03
CA ASP A 880 12.15 -20.43 12.91
C ASP A 880 11.66 -19.82 14.23
N ARG A 881 12.49 -18.95 14.79
CA ARG A 881 12.21 -18.27 16.06
C ARG A 881 11.20 -17.14 15.91
N ASN A 882 11.06 -16.57 14.72
CA ASN A 882 10.15 -15.46 14.48
C ASN A 882 8.70 -15.93 14.42
N SER A 883 8.43 -17.02 13.70
CA SER A 883 7.09 -17.63 13.64
C SER A 883 6.81 -18.59 14.80
N GLY A 884 7.85 -19.17 15.41
CA GLY A 884 7.70 -20.28 16.37
C GLY A 884 7.38 -21.62 15.68
N ASN A 885 7.60 -21.71 14.37
CA ASN A 885 7.32 -22.90 13.57
C ASN A 885 8.58 -23.72 13.28
N VAL A 886 8.41 -25.03 13.13
CA VAL A 886 9.40 -25.87 12.45
C VAL A 886 9.07 -25.89 10.96
N ILE A 887 9.96 -25.31 10.15
CA ILE A 887 9.73 -25.03 8.73
C ILE A 887 10.50 -25.98 7.80
N ALA A 888 9.91 -26.36 6.67
CA ALA A 888 10.59 -27.04 5.56
C ALA A 888 9.84 -26.85 4.24
N SER A 889 10.53 -27.04 3.11
CA SER A 889 9.90 -27.06 1.78
C SER A 889 9.77 -28.49 1.25
N THR A 890 8.62 -28.80 0.63
CA THR A 890 8.31 -30.14 0.09
C THR A 890 7.58 -30.06 -1.26
N GLY A 891 7.71 -31.12 -2.06
CA GLY A 891 6.99 -31.29 -3.33
C GLY A 891 5.71 -32.12 -3.22
N HIS A 892 5.33 -32.57 -2.02
CA HIS A 892 4.12 -33.38 -1.78
C HIS A 892 3.63 -33.24 -0.34
N LEU A 893 2.36 -33.55 -0.09
CA LEU A 893 1.79 -33.62 1.27
C LEU A 893 1.62 -35.08 1.73
N SER A 894 1.71 -35.28 3.05
CA SER A 894 1.70 -36.58 3.73
C SER A 894 1.51 -36.35 5.24
N VAL A 895 1.93 -37.29 6.08
CA VAL A 895 2.04 -37.08 7.52
C VAL A 895 3.35 -36.36 7.83
N TYR A 896 3.26 -35.17 8.42
CA TYR A 896 4.40 -34.38 8.89
C TYR A 896 4.33 -34.18 10.39
N GLY A 897 5.46 -34.25 11.07
CA GLY A 897 5.56 -33.99 12.50
C GLY A 897 6.85 -33.33 12.89
N VAL A 898 6.87 -32.81 14.11
CA VAL A 898 8.08 -32.22 14.69
C VAL A 898 8.95 -33.33 15.25
N GLY A 899 10.09 -33.56 14.60
CA GLY A 899 11.12 -34.48 15.07
C GLY A 899 12.19 -33.79 15.91
N TYR A 900 12.87 -34.57 16.73
CA TYR A 900 13.96 -34.08 17.57
C TYR A 900 15.11 -35.09 17.60
N GLN A 901 16.31 -34.61 17.31
CA GLN A 901 17.52 -35.43 17.35
C GLN A 901 18.64 -34.67 18.06
N THR A 902 19.08 -35.16 19.21
CA THR A 902 20.13 -34.52 20.01
C THR A 902 21.42 -34.33 19.21
N ALA A 903 21.98 -33.12 19.24
CA ALA A 903 23.31 -32.85 18.71
C ALA A 903 24.38 -33.51 19.62
N PRO A 904 25.56 -33.83 19.07
CA PRO A 904 26.73 -34.16 19.88
C PRO A 904 27.00 -33.09 20.95
N ALA A 905 27.28 -33.54 22.18
CA ALA A 905 27.55 -32.63 23.29
C ALA A 905 29.01 -32.18 23.26
N PHE A 906 29.23 -30.89 22.97
CA PHE A 906 30.55 -30.28 23.01
C PHE A 906 30.74 -29.48 24.30
N THR A 907 31.86 -29.74 24.98
CA THR A 907 32.16 -29.17 26.31
C THR A 907 32.34 -27.64 26.31
N ASP A 908 32.70 -27.06 25.17
CA ASP A 908 33.04 -25.65 24.96
C ASP A 908 31.90 -24.80 24.37
N THR A 909 30.71 -25.37 24.19
CA THR A 909 29.60 -24.67 23.51
C THR A 909 28.46 -24.25 24.43
N GLY A 910 28.39 -24.78 25.67
CA GLY A 910 27.21 -24.66 26.53
C GLY A 910 26.66 -23.25 26.74
N ASN A 911 27.54 -22.26 26.92
CA ASN A 911 27.19 -20.84 27.10
C ASN A 911 27.52 -19.98 25.88
N HIS A 912 27.86 -20.59 24.74
CA HIS A 912 28.27 -19.86 23.55
C HIS A 912 27.05 -19.26 22.84
N TRP A 913 27.16 -18.02 22.35
CA TRP A 913 26.05 -17.29 21.73
C TRP A 913 25.45 -18.02 20.52
N ALA A 914 26.29 -18.74 19.76
CA ALA A 914 25.92 -19.53 18.59
C ALA A 914 25.51 -20.98 18.92
N LYS A 915 25.26 -21.34 20.18
CA LYS A 915 25.00 -22.74 20.61
C LYS A 915 23.93 -23.42 19.75
N ALA A 916 22.80 -22.76 19.52
CA ALA A 916 21.73 -23.35 18.73
C ALA A 916 22.12 -23.56 17.26
N ASP A 917 22.96 -22.70 16.69
CA ASP A 917 23.41 -22.80 15.30
C ASP A 917 24.48 -23.88 15.15
N ILE A 918 25.32 -24.05 16.18
CA ILE A 918 26.26 -25.16 16.32
C ILE A 918 25.50 -26.49 16.42
N ASP A 919 24.46 -26.56 17.25
CA ASP A 919 23.60 -27.74 17.38
C ASP A 919 22.92 -28.07 16.04
N PHE A 920 22.51 -27.04 15.30
CA PHE A 920 21.92 -27.19 13.96
C PHE A 920 22.86 -27.87 12.98
N VAL A 921 24.10 -27.39 12.85
CA VAL A 921 25.07 -27.98 11.91
C VAL A 921 25.62 -29.33 12.40
N ALA A 922 25.74 -29.53 13.71
CA ALA A 922 26.27 -30.77 14.27
C ALA A 922 25.25 -31.91 14.22
N SER A 923 23.98 -31.66 14.55
CA SER A 923 22.91 -32.66 14.43
C SER A 923 22.68 -33.13 12.99
N ARG A 924 22.97 -32.26 12.00
CA ARG A 924 22.90 -32.56 10.56
C ARG A 924 24.20 -33.14 10.00
N GLY A 925 25.22 -33.34 10.83
CA GLY A 925 26.54 -33.84 10.42
C GLY A 925 27.29 -32.91 9.47
N LEU A 926 26.88 -31.64 9.33
CA LEU A 926 27.55 -30.67 8.46
C LEU A 926 28.94 -30.34 9.00
N PHE A 927 29.03 -30.17 10.32
CA PHE A 927 30.29 -30.06 11.04
C PHE A 927 30.49 -31.22 12.01
N GLN A 928 31.76 -31.57 12.17
CA GLN A 928 32.29 -32.47 13.19
C GLN A 928 33.10 -31.61 14.18
N GLY A 929 33.34 -32.10 15.39
CA GLY A 929 34.22 -31.49 16.39
C GLY A 929 35.68 -31.37 15.92
N ALA A 930 36.52 -30.77 16.74
CA ALA A 930 37.85 -30.30 16.35
C ALA A 930 38.99 -31.31 16.61
N ASP A 931 38.74 -32.33 17.43
CA ASP A 931 39.74 -33.23 18.03
C ASP A 931 39.82 -34.62 17.37
N GLY A 932 39.28 -34.79 16.17
CA GLY A 932 39.19 -36.08 15.47
C GLY A 932 40.52 -36.65 14.99
N ALA A 933 41.27 -37.33 15.86
CA ALA A 933 42.03 -38.50 15.47
C ALA A 933 41.04 -39.66 15.22
N LEU A 934 41.27 -40.44 14.16
CA LEU A 934 40.45 -41.61 13.80
C LEU A 934 40.19 -42.51 15.02
N GLY A 935 38.93 -42.52 15.51
CA GLY A 935 38.46 -43.49 16.50
C GLY A 935 38.15 -42.98 17.92
N THR A 936 38.31 -41.68 18.22
CA THR A 936 37.88 -41.09 19.50
C THR A 936 36.68 -40.15 19.31
N PRO A 937 35.67 -40.17 20.21
CA PRO A 937 34.58 -39.19 20.18
C PRO A 937 35.13 -37.78 20.35
N GLU A 938 34.77 -36.88 19.45
CA GLU A 938 35.16 -35.47 19.52
C GLU A 938 34.46 -34.78 20.70
N THR A 939 35.21 -34.13 21.57
CA THR A 939 34.72 -33.54 22.83
C THR A 939 34.62 -32.01 22.78
N THR A 940 35.18 -31.38 21.74
CA THR A 940 35.21 -29.93 21.56
C THR A 940 34.77 -29.53 20.16
N PHE A 941 34.02 -28.43 20.04
CA PHE A 941 33.63 -27.88 18.74
C PHE A 941 34.59 -26.80 18.25
N SER A 942 35.30 -26.11 19.15
CA SER A 942 36.12 -24.92 18.89
C SER A 942 35.35 -23.81 18.14
N PRO A 943 34.29 -23.23 18.75
CA PRO A 943 33.39 -22.29 18.06
C PRO A 943 34.11 -21.04 17.54
N ASP A 944 35.04 -20.48 18.31
CA ASP A 944 35.84 -19.31 17.94
C ASP A 944 37.08 -19.66 17.09
N GLY A 945 37.31 -20.96 16.83
CA GLY A 945 38.38 -21.41 15.95
C GLY A 945 38.12 -21.03 14.50
N THR A 946 39.19 -20.71 13.76
CA THR A 946 39.09 -20.38 12.33
C THR A 946 38.63 -21.59 11.52
N ILE A 947 37.72 -21.37 10.57
CA ILE A 947 37.30 -22.40 9.61
C ILE A 947 38.11 -22.31 8.31
N THR A 948 38.51 -23.46 7.77
CA THR A 948 39.24 -23.53 6.50
C THR A 948 38.31 -23.60 5.28
N ARG A 949 38.85 -23.28 4.10
CA ARG A 949 38.13 -23.38 2.81
C ARG A 949 37.57 -24.77 2.57
N GLY A 950 38.38 -25.80 2.78
CA GLY A 950 38.00 -27.20 2.61
C GLY A 950 36.85 -27.60 3.54
N MET A 951 36.94 -27.23 4.82
CA MET A 951 35.91 -27.54 5.82
C MET A 951 34.57 -26.89 5.49
N PHE A 952 34.56 -25.62 5.08
CA PHE A 952 33.32 -24.92 4.73
C PHE A 952 32.66 -25.53 3.49
N VAL A 953 33.46 -25.87 2.46
CA VAL A 953 32.97 -26.54 1.25
C VAL A 953 32.44 -27.95 1.55
N THR A 954 33.07 -28.69 2.47
CA THR A 954 32.55 -29.98 2.94
C THR A 954 31.17 -29.83 3.55
N ALA A 955 30.94 -28.83 4.40
CA ALA A 955 29.62 -28.60 4.99
C ALA A 955 28.56 -28.27 3.93
N LEU A 956 28.91 -27.45 2.93
CA LEU A 956 28.02 -27.13 1.81
C LEU A 956 27.68 -28.35 0.95
N GLY A 957 28.65 -29.23 0.70
CA GLY A 957 28.41 -30.46 -0.05
C GLY A 957 27.57 -31.47 0.72
N ARG A 958 27.78 -31.60 2.05
CA ARG A 958 26.92 -32.40 2.93
C ARG A 958 25.49 -31.83 2.98
N LEU A 959 25.34 -30.51 3.04
CA LEU A 959 24.03 -29.84 3.00
C LEU A 959 23.32 -30.04 1.65
N ALA A 960 24.06 -30.10 0.55
CA ALA A 960 23.54 -30.42 -0.77
C ALA A 960 23.23 -31.92 -0.96
N GLY A 961 23.57 -32.78 0.00
CA GLY A 961 23.30 -34.22 -0.06
C GLY A 961 24.06 -34.94 -1.17
N ILE A 962 25.23 -34.43 -1.59
CA ILE A 962 25.98 -35.03 -2.69
C ILE A 962 26.61 -36.36 -2.27
N ASP A 963 26.66 -37.32 -3.19
CA ASP A 963 27.41 -38.55 -3.00
C ASP A 963 28.91 -38.31 -3.24
N PRO A 964 29.77 -38.44 -2.20
CA PRO A 964 31.20 -38.21 -2.35
C PRO A 964 31.86 -39.17 -3.35
N ALA A 965 31.30 -40.38 -3.55
CA ALA A 965 31.83 -41.35 -4.48
C ALA A 965 31.74 -40.89 -5.94
N SER A 966 30.84 -39.94 -6.25
CA SER A 966 30.72 -39.32 -7.57
C SER A 966 31.89 -38.38 -7.92
N TYR A 967 32.77 -38.07 -6.94
CA TYR A 967 33.87 -37.12 -7.08
C TYR A 967 35.19 -37.71 -6.54
N PRO A 968 35.71 -38.79 -7.15
CA PRO A 968 36.80 -39.60 -6.56
C PRO A 968 38.19 -38.93 -6.60
N SER A 969 38.39 -37.90 -7.42
CA SER A 969 39.70 -37.26 -7.61
C SER A 969 39.58 -35.76 -7.78
N SER A 970 40.40 -35.00 -7.05
CA SER A 970 40.44 -33.54 -7.19
C SER A 970 41.24 -33.10 -8.40
N ARG A 971 40.78 -32.04 -9.07
CA ARG A 971 41.50 -31.33 -10.14
C ARG A 971 42.67 -30.48 -9.63
N PHE A 972 42.79 -30.28 -8.32
CA PHE A 972 43.84 -29.46 -7.70
C PHE A 972 44.96 -30.32 -7.13
N ASN A 973 46.20 -29.86 -7.29
CA ASN A 973 47.40 -30.59 -6.86
C ASN A 973 47.63 -30.51 -5.34
N ASP A 974 47.09 -29.48 -4.68
CA ASP A 974 47.21 -29.22 -3.24
C ASP A 974 46.07 -29.85 -2.43
N VAL A 975 45.25 -30.70 -3.04
CA VAL A 975 44.19 -31.47 -2.38
C VAL A 975 44.61 -32.95 -2.38
N ALA A 976 45.08 -33.46 -1.26
CA ALA A 976 45.43 -34.87 -1.16
C ALA A 976 44.18 -35.75 -1.28
N GLY A 977 44.23 -36.80 -2.11
CA GLY A 977 43.08 -37.69 -2.35
C GLY A 977 42.55 -38.43 -1.11
N SER A 978 43.36 -38.55 -0.05
CA SER A 978 42.95 -39.08 1.26
C SER A 978 42.24 -38.07 2.15
N SER A 979 42.14 -36.80 1.76
CA SER A 979 41.53 -35.75 2.59
C SER A 979 40.01 -35.89 2.59
N ILE A 980 39.40 -35.73 3.77
CA ILE A 980 37.94 -35.81 3.94
C ILE A 980 37.17 -34.79 3.08
N TYR A 981 37.81 -33.67 2.75
CA TYR A 981 37.23 -32.61 1.92
C TYR A 981 37.45 -32.80 0.42
N ALA A 982 38.31 -33.71 -0.02
CA ALA A 982 38.67 -33.88 -1.43
C ALA A 982 37.47 -34.04 -2.40
N PRO A 983 36.50 -34.94 -2.14
CA PRO A 983 35.35 -35.09 -3.05
C PRO A 983 34.45 -33.85 -3.08
N TYR A 984 34.29 -33.17 -1.95
CA TYR A 984 33.46 -31.97 -1.85
C TYR A 984 34.11 -30.76 -2.53
N VAL A 985 35.43 -30.62 -2.41
CA VAL A 985 36.20 -29.59 -3.11
C VAL A 985 36.12 -29.79 -4.62
N GLU A 986 36.25 -31.03 -5.09
CA GLU A 986 36.07 -31.32 -6.52
C GLU A 986 34.65 -31.02 -6.98
N TRP A 987 33.64 -31.48 -6.24
CA TRP A 987 32.24 -31.18 -6.54
C TRP A 987 32.01 -29.67 -6.66
N ALA A 988 32.43 -28.90 -5.65
CA ALA A 988 32.23 -27.46 -5.62
C ALA A 988 32.97 -26.75 -6.76
N ALA A 989 34.18 -27.18 -7.11
CA ALA A 989 34.91 -26.63 -8.23
C ALA A 989 34.29 -27.00 -9.58
N SER A 990 33.80 -28.24 -9.74
CA SER A 990 33.11 -28.70 -10.95
C SER A 990 31.83 -27.93 -11.24
N LYS A 991 31.12 -27.50 -10.18
CA LYS A 991 29.94 -26.65 -10.26
C LYS A 991 30.26 -25.16 -10.34
N GLY A 992 31.53 -24.77 -10.20
CA GLY A 992 31.94 -23.35 -10.18
C GLY A 992 31.48 -22.60 -8.93
N ILE A 993 31.27 -23.31 -7.82
CA ILE A 993 30.97 -22.74 -6.48
C ILE A 993 32.25 -22.12 -5.91
N VAL A 994 33.38 -22.83 -6.06
CA VAL A 994 34.70 -22.35 -5.70
C VAL A 994 35.60 -22.29 -6.94
N SER A 995 36.54 -21.35 -6.94
CA SER A 995 37.61 -21.25 -7.93
C SER A 995 38.96 -21.49 -7.27
N GLY A 996 39.93 -21.99 -8.05
CA GLY A 996 41.31 -22.12 -7.59
C GLY A 996 41.92 -20.78 -7.20
N THR A 997 42.89 -20.81 -6.29
CA THR A 997 43.77 -19.69 -5.94
C THR A 997 44.93 -19.53 -6.94
N GLY A 998 45.07 -20.48 -7.88
CA GLY A 998 45.96 -20.50 -9.04
C GLY A 998 45.50 -21.55 -10.06
N GLU A 999 46.27 -21.80 -11.13
CA GLU A 999 45.86 -22.72 -12.21
C GLU A 999 45.52 -24.15 -11.73
N LYS A 1000 46.18 -24.64 -10.66
CA LYS A 1000 45.99 -25.99 -10.09
C LYS A 1000 46.00 -26.02 -8.56
N THR A 1001 45.75 -24.90 -7.90
CA THR A 1001 45.74 -24.80 -6.43
C THR A 1001 44.44 -24.20 -5.93
N ILE A 1002 43.98 -24.59 -4.74
CA ILE A 1002 42.77 -24.06 -4.10
C ILE A 1002 42.97 -23.67 -2.62
N SER A 1003 44.12 -24.04 -2.04
CA SER A 1003 44.53 -23.81 -0.66
C SER A 1003 43.47 -24.26 0.35
N PRO A 1004 43.12 -25.56 0.39
CA PRO A 1004 41.98 -26.06 1.16
C PRO A 1004 42.12 -25.84 2.67
N ASP A 1005 43.34 -25.89 3.20
CA ASP A 1005 43.61 -25.71 4.65
C ASP A 1005 43.75 -24.25 5.06
N SER A 1006 43.72 -23.30 4.12
CA SER A 1006 43.75 -21.88 4.44
C SER A 1006 42.43 -21.41 5.06
N ALA A 1007 42.52 -20.54 6.06
CA ALA A 1007 41.36 -19.89 6.66
C ALA A 1007 40.58 -19.11 5.59
N ILE A 1008 39.24 -19.21 5.62
CA ILE A 1008 38.40 -18.34 4.79
C ILE A 1008 38.29 -16.97 5.42
N THR A 1009 38.38 -15.92 4.60
CA THR A 1009 37.96 -14.58 5.01
C THR A 1009 36.46 -14.43 4.87
N ARG A 1010 35.86 -13.47 5.58
CA ARG A 1010 34.40 -13.21 5.50
C ARG A 1010 33.93 -12.79 4.10
N GLU A 1011 34.71 -11.99 3.37
CA GLU A 1011 34.37 -11.63 1.98
C GLU A 1011 34.43 -12.84 1.03
N GLN A 1012 35.36 -13.78 1.26
CA GLN A 1012 35.43 -15.02 0.48
C GLN A 1012 34.26 -15.95 0.81
N MET A 1013 33.86 -16.03 2.09
CA MET A 1013 32.68 -16.79 2.50
C MET A 1013 31.40 -16.26 1.82
N ALA A 1014 31.25 -14.94 1.72
CA ALA A 1014 30.14 -14.30 0.99
C ALA A 1014 30.10 -14.72 -0.49
N VAL A 1015 31.25 -14.70 -1.18
CA VAL A 1015 31.35 -15.14 -2.59
C VAL A 1015 30.98 -16.61 -2.73
N ILE A 1016 31.44 -17.48 -1.83
CA ILE A 1016 31.14 -18.92 -1.87
C ILE A 1016 29.64 -19.13 -1.66
N MET A 1017 29.01 -18.45 -0.70
CA MET A 1017 27.57 -18.58 -0.45
C MET A 1017 26.71 -18.09 -1.61
N GLN A 1018 27.05 -16.93 -2.20
CA GLN A 1018 26.36 -16.43 -3.38
C GLN A 1018 26.46 -17.42 -4.55
N ARG A 1019 27.66 -17.94 -4.82
CA ARG A 1019 27.87 -18.92 -5.90
C ARG A 1019 27.17 -20.23 -5.61
N TYR A 1020 27.22 -20.73 -4.37
CA TYR A 1020 26.51 -21.94 -3.96
C TYR A 1020 25.01 -21.82 -4.27
N ALA A 1021 24.40 -20.69 -3.88
CA ALA A 1021 23.00 -20.43 -4.18
C ALA A 1021 22.72 -20.44 -5.69
N GLN A 1022 23.47 -19.64 -6.45
CA GLN A 1022 23.29 -19.52 -7.91
C GLN A 1022 23.49 -20.85 -8.66
N ARG A 1023 24.52 -21.63 -8.29
CA ARG A 1023 24.88 -22.87 -9.00
C ARG A 1023 23.95 -24.03 -8.70
N LEU A 1024 23.22 -23.97 -7.60
CA LEU A 1024 22.20 -24.95 -7.23
C LEU A 1024 20.77 -24.46 -7.54
N GLY A 1025 20.63 -23.30 -8.18
CA GLY A 1025 19.33 -22.78 -8.60
C GLY A 1025 18.51 -22.14 -7.48
N TYR A 1026 19.12 -21.86 -6.33
CA TYR A 1026 18.47 -21.11 -5.26
C TYR A 1026 18.38 -19.63 -5.62
N THR A 1027 17.20 -19.06 -5.40
CA THR A 1027 16.99 -17.61 -5.51
C THR A 1027 17.10 -17.01 -4.12
N LEU A 1028 18.15 -16.23 -3.88
CA LEU A 1028 18.27 -15.47 -2.64
C LEU A 1028 17.26 -14.31 -2.65
N PRO A 1029 16.56 -13.97 -1.56
CA PRO A 1029 15.74 -12.76 -1.53
C PRO A 1029 16.61 -11.51 -1.30
N VAL A 1030 16.07 -10.34 -1.60
CA VAL A 1030 16.56 -9.03 -1.17
C VAL A 1030 15.66 -8.59 -0.01
N ALA A 1031 15.71 -9.31 1.11
CA ALA A 1031 14.82 -9.09 2.24
C ALA A 1031 15.21 -7.85 3.08
N ARG A 1032 16.49 -7.46 3.05
CA ARG A 1032 17.04 -6.32 3.80
C ARG A 1032 17.55 -5.24 2.84
N LYS A 1033 17.52 -3.98 3.30
CA LYS A 1033 18.17 -2.88 2.59
C LYS A 1033 19.69 -3.07 2.60
N ALA A 1034 20.33 -2.60 1.54
CA ALA A 1034 21.79 -2.59 1.47
C ALA A 1034 22.33 -1.75 2.64
N VAL A 1035 23.33 -2.28 3.35
CA VAL A 1035 24.03 -1.58 4.43
C VAL A 1035 25.37 -1.10 3.90
N THR A 1036 25.65 0.19 4.08
CA THR A 1036 26.98 0.75 3.90
C THR A 1036 27.78 0.51 5.16
N PHE A 1037 28.77 -0.37 5.08
CA PHE A 1037 29.66 -0.67 6.20
C PHE A 1037 30.73 0.39 6.36
N THR A 1038 31.13 0.66 7.60
CA THR A 1038 32.19 1.63 7.92
C THR A 1038 33.56 1.24 7.33
N ASP A 1039 33.79 -0.04 7.08
CA ASP A 1039 35.00 -0.60 6.46
C ASP A 1039 34.78 -1.08 5.02
N GLU A 1040 33.79 -0.52 4.30
CA GLU A 1040 33.49 -0.90 2.91
C GLU A 1040 34.69 -0.72 1.96
N ASN A 1041 35.55 0.26 2.23
CA ASN A 1041 36.78 0.50 1.49
C ASN A 1041 37.81 -0.65 1.61
N GLN A 1042 37.68 -1.52 2.61
CA GLN A 1042 38.52 -2.71 2.77
C GLN A 1042 37.98 -3.92 2.02
N ILE A 1043 36.73 -3.86 1.53
CA ILE A 1043 36.13 -4.94 0.75
C ILE A 1043 36.77 -4.94 -0.64
N THR A 1044 37.27 -6.10 -1.07
CA THR A 1044 37.83 -6.26 -2.41
C THR A 1044 36.77 -5.89 -3.46
N GLY A 1045 37.11 -5.00 -4.40
CA GLY A 1045 36.13 -4.44 -5.35
C GLY A 1045 35.29 -5.48 -6.08
N SER A 1046 35.90 -6.59 -6.53
CA SER A 1046 35.21 -7.70 -7.21
C SER A 1046 34.29 -8.54 -6.30
N MET A 1047 34.38 -8.39 -4.97
CA MET A 1047 33.60 -9.13 -3.98
C MET A 1047 32.48 -8.29 -3.36
N LYS A 1048 32.45 -6.97 -3.59
CA LYS A 1048 31.42 -6.07 -3.03
C LYS A 1048 29.99 -6.52 -3.35
N GLY A 1049 29.74 -6.91 -4.61
CA GLY A 1049 28.43 -7.41 -5.03
C GLY A 1049 28.02 -8.68 -4.28
N ALA A 1050 28.97 -9.57 -3.98
CA ALA A 1050 28.70 -10.79 -3.20
C ALA A 1050 28.35 -10.47 -1.75
N VAL A 1051 29.15 -9.60 -1.11
CA VAL A 1051 28.94 -9.16 0.28
C VAL A 1051 27.58 -8.49 0.41
N GLN A 1052 27.25 -7.56 -0.48
CA GLN A 1052 25.93 -6.92 -0.51
C GLN A 1052 24.82 -7.95 -0.69
N ARG A 1053 24.98 -8.91 -1.61
CA ARG A 1053 23.93 -9.90 -1.91
C ARG A 1053 23.57 -10.79 -0.73
N VAL A 1054 24.59 -11.33 -0.04
CA VAL A 1054 24.38 -12.18 1.14
C VAL A 1054 23.91 -11.38 2.36
N GLN A 1055 24.26 -10.09 2.42
CA GLN A 1055 23.76 -9.17 3.44
C GLN A 1055 22.28 -8.85 3.24
N GLN A 1056 21.88 -8.51 2.02
CA GLN A 1056 20.48 -8.23 1.66
C GLN A 1056 19.60 -9.47 1.83
N ALA A 1057 20.14 -10.68 1.61
CA ALA A 1057 19.44 -11.93 1.89
C ALA A 1057 19.34 -12.25 3.39
N GLY A 1058 20.01 -11.50 4.27
CA GLY A 1058 20.05 -11.78 5.71
C GLY A 1058 20.94 -12.96 6.11
N ILE A 1059 21.71 -13.54 5.18
CA ILE A 1059 22.58 -14.71 5.43
C ILE A 1059 23.80 -14.30 6.27
N MET A 1060 24.46 -13.21 5.89
CA MET A 1060 25.60 -12.64 6.62
C MET A 1060 25.23 -11.24 7.10
N SER A 1061 25.71 -10.86 8.28
CA SER A 1061 25.45 -9.52 8.84
C SER A 1061 26.77 -8.82 9.16
N GLY A 1062 26.69 -7.53 9.50
CA GLY A 1062 27.84 -6.83 10.10
C GLY A 1062 28.22 -7.43 11.45
N LYS A 1063 29.45 -7.16 11.87
CA LYS A 1063 29.88 -7.23 13.26
C LYS A 1063 29.47 -5.94 14.00
N GLY A 1064 29.84 -5.81 15.27
CA GLY A 1064 29.59 -4.58 16.04
C GLY A 1064 30.12 -3.32 15.35
N ASN A 1065 29.52 -2.16 15.68
CA ASN A 1065 29.89 -0.84 15.15
C ASN A 1065 29.74 -0.67 13.62
N ASN A 1066 28.75 -1.33 13.01
CA ASN A 1066 28.49 -1.25 11.57
C ASN A 1066 29.71 -1.61 10.69
N ARG A 1067 30.47 -2.64 11.09
CA ARG A 1067 31.68 -3.11 10.40
C ARG A 1067 31.45 -4.50 9.80
N PHE A 1068 31.85 -4.76 8.56
CA PHE A 1068 31.75 -6.11 7.96
C PHE A 1068 32.94 -7.02 8.34
N GLY A 1069 34.14 -6.46 8.44
CA GLY A 1069 35.38 -7.20 8.69
C GLY A 1069 35.77 -8.09 7.50
N PRO A 1070 35.92 -7.56 6.27
CA PRO A 1070 36.09 -8.37 5.06
C PRO A 1070 37.32 -9.28 5.10
N LYS A 1071 38.41 -8.82 5.73
CA LYS A 1071 39.68 -9.54 5.82
C LYS A 1071 39.81 -10.42 7.06
N ASP A 1072 38.84 -10.36 7.98
CA ASP A 1072 38.85 -11.20 9.17
C ASP A 1072 38.65 -12.66 8.76
N SER A 1073 39.38 -13.57 9.40
CA SER A 1073 39.12 -15.01 9.27
C SER A 1073 37.75 -15.35 9.87
N ALA A 1074 36.93 -16.10 9.13
CA ALA A 1074 35.66 -16.57 9.65
C ALA A 1074 35.89 -17.70 10.67
N THR A 1075 35.08 -17.68 11.72
CA THR A 1075 35.04 -18.70 12.77
C THR A 1075 34.08 -19.83 12.41
N ARG A 1076 34.23 -20.97 13.09
CA ARG A 1076 33.30 -22.11 12.96
C ARG A 1076 31.88 -21.74 13.43
N ALA A 1077 31.76 -20.89 14.45
CA ALA A 1077 30.48 -20.36 14.92
C ALA A 1077 29.81 -19.45 13.87
N GLU A 1078 30.54 -18.50 13.28
CA GLU A 1078 30.02 -17.66 12.19
C GLU A 1078 29.56 -18.51 11.00
N ALA A 1079 30.32 -19.53 10.62
CA ALA A 1079 29.95 -20.42 9.53
C ALA A 1079 28.68 -21.24 9.86
N ALA A 1080 28.51 -21.68 11.12
CA ALA A 1080 27.30 -22.38 11.55
C ALA A 1080 26.04 -21.50 11.44
N VAL A 1081 26.16 -20.24 11.86
CA VAL A 1081 25.11 -19.22 11.75
C VAL A 1081 24.75 -18.96 10.28
N VAL A 1082 25.76 -18.79 9.42
CA VAL A 1082 25.56 -18.57 7.98
C VAL A 1082 24.84 -19.75 7.33
N LEU A 1083 25.20 -20.98 7.67
CA LEU A 1083 24.55 -22.17 7.13
C LEU A 1083 23.08 -22.28 7.56
N ARG A 1084 22.78 -22.05 8.83
CA ARG A 1084 21.39 -22.09 9.31
C ARG A 1084 20.53 -21.00 8.67
N ARG A 1085 21.00 -19.75 8.65
CA ARG A 1085 20.28 -18.64 8.03
C ARG A 1085 20.07 -18.86 6.54
N PHE A 1086 21.04 -19.46 5.86
CA PHE A 1086 20.87 -19.85 4.47
C PHE A 1086 19.74 -20.88 4.33
N VAL A 1087 19.70 -21.94 5.16
CA VAL A 1087 18.61 -22.93 5.11
C VAL A 1087 17.26 -22.28 5.39
N GLU A 1088 17.17 -21.41 6.40
CA GLU A 1088 15.93 -20.71 6.74
C GLU A 1088 15.46 -19.82 5.59
N VAL A 1089 16.33 -18.98 5.02
CA VAL A 1089 15.91 -18.01 3.99
C VAL A 1089 15.53 -18.66 2.65
N VAL A 1090 16.08 -19.84 2.33
CA VAL A 1090 15.68 -20.57 1.11
C VAL A 1090 14.39 -21.38 1.31
N ILE A 1091 14.00 -21.67 2.55
CA ILE A 1091 12.71 -22.29 2.88
C ILE A 1091 11.62 -21.20 2.94
N ASP A 1092 11.90 -20.14 3.70
CA ASP A 1092 11.02 -19.02 3.91
C ASP A 1092 11.82 -17.71 3.99
N ARG A 1093 11.57 -16.83 3.03
CA ARG A 1093 12.25 -15.53 2.92
C ARG A 1093 11.97 -14.59 4.09
N ASP A 1094 10.83 -14.75 4.78
CA ASP A 1094 10.40 -13.86 5.86
C ASP A 1094 11.26 -14.05 7.12
N THR A 1095 11.98 -15.18 7.22
CA THR A 1095 12.96 -15.45 8.28
C THR A 1095 14.12 -14.44 8.33
N ALA A 1096 14.36 -13.70 7.25
CA ALA A 1096 15.35 -12.63 7.23
C ALA A 1096 14.90 -11.35 7.97
N GLY A 1097 13.61 -11.22 8.27
CA GLY A 1097 13.00 -10.17 9.08
C GLY A 1097 12.95 -10.50 10.58
N GLY A 1098 12.29 -9.65 11.37
CA GLY A 1098 12.06 -9.90 12.80
C GLY A 1098 13.35 -9.95 13.63
N TRP A 1099 13.34 -10.79 14.67
CA TRP A 1099 14.48 -10.97 15.57
C TRP A 1099 15.62 -11.71 14.88
N GLY A 1100 16.81 -11.12 14.92
CA GLY A 1100 18.02 -11.76 14.42
C GLY A 1100 19.25 -11.34 15.21
N GLN A 1101 20.18 -12.26 15.41
CA GLN A 1101 21.52 -11.90 15.89
C GLN A 1101 22.36 -11.37 14.72
N ASN A 1102 23.35 -10.53 15.00
CA ASN A 1102 24.41 -10.23 14.04
C ASN A 1102 25.52 -11.28 14.14
N ASP A 1103 26.61 -11.10 13.38
CA ASP A 1103 27.72 -12.07 13.33
C ASP A 1103 28.67 -11.94 14.53
N ALA A 1104 28.25 -11.22 15.58
CA ALA A 1104 28.89 -11.09 16.88
C ALA A 1104 27.94 -11.46 18.04
N GLY A 1105 26.81 -12.12 17.75
CA GLY A 1105 25.86 -12.60 18.75
C GLY A 1105 24.95 -11.54 19.39
N ARG A 1106 24.95 -10.30 18.89
CA ARG A 1106 24.09 -9.22 19.40
C ARG A 1106 22.77 -9.18 18.66
N TRP A 1107 21.68 -8.91 19.37
CA TRP A 1107 20.33 -8.93 18.82
C TRP A 1107 19.96 -7.62 18.12
N LEU A 1108 19.21 -7.75 17.04
CA LEU A 1108 18.55 -6.68 16.27
C LEU A 1108 17.12 -7.12 15.95
N TYR A 1109 16.26 -6.16 15.69
CA TYR A 1109 14.93 -6.42 15.16
C TYR A 1109 14.77 -5.73 13.80
N HIS A 1110 14.45 -6.49 12.76
CA HIS A 1110 14.28 -5.96 11.40
C HIS A 1110 12.79 -5.77 11.07
N LEU A 1111 12.42 -4.56 10.66
CA LEU A 1111 11.10 -4.19 10.18
C LEU A 1111 11.24 -3.49 8.81
N ASP A 1112 10.45 -3.90 7.83
CA ASP A 1112 10.50 -3.38 6.45
C ASP A 1112 11.91 -3.35 5.82
N GLY A 1113 12.68 -4.41 6.11
CA GLY A 1113 14.04 -4.58 5.63
C GLY A 1113 15.08 -3.66 6.28
N LYS A 1114 14.74 -2.93 7.35
CA LYS A 1114 15.67 -2.09 8.13
C LYS A 1114 15.76 -2.55 9.59
N PRO A 1115 16.92 -2.41 10.24
CA PRO A 1115 17.00 -2.56 11.69
C PRO A 1115 16.23 -1.42 12.39
N VAL A 1116 15.45 -1.76 13.41
CA VAL A 1116 14.76 -0.80 14.27
C VAL A 1116 15.76 -0.07 15.15
N THR A 1117 15.53 1.24 15.36
CA THR A 1117 16.31 2.10 16.26
C THR A 1117 15.36 2.78 17.24
N GLY A 1118 15.85 3.13 18.43
CA GLY A 1118 15.04 3.77 19.47
C GLY A 1118 14.09 2.82 20.20
N TRP A 1119 13.03 3.38 20.79
CA TRP A 1119 12.02 2.62 21.54
C TRP A 1119 11.09 1.87 20.59
N LYS A 1120 10.84 0.59 20.88
CA LYS A 1120 9.86 -0.21 20.15
C LYS A 1120 9.17 -1.21 21.07
N GLN A 1121 7.86 -1.28 20.96
CA GLN A 1121 7.08 -2.36 21.54
C GLN A 1121 7.01 -3.54 20.57
N ILE A 1122 7.38 -4.72 21.04
CA ILE A 1122 7.35 -6.00 20.30
C ILE A 1122 6.68 -7.02 21.21
N GLU A 1123 5.57 -7.62 20.75
CA GLU A 1123 4.78 -8.60 21.53
C GLU A 1123 4.37 -8.09 22.92
N GLY A 1124 3.98 -6.81 23.00
CA GLY A 1124 3.54 -6.18 24.25
C GLY A 1124 4.67 -5.79 25.21
N LYS A 1125 5.93 -6.16 24.93
CA LYS A 1125 7.12 -5.78 25.72
C LYS A 1125 7.87 -4.62 25.06
N TRP A 1126 8.42 -3.72 25.87
CA TRP A 1126 9.24 -2.61 25.40
C TRP A 1126 10.72 -3.00 25.29
N TYR A 1127 11.36 -2.57 24.21
CA TYR A 1127 12.78 -2.73 23.93
C TYR A 1127 13.37 -1.40 23.49
N TRP A 1128 14.68 -1.22 23.73
CA TRP A 1128 15.44 -0.08 23.22
C TRP A 1128 16.57 -0.56 22.32
N PHE A 1129 16.67 0.04 21.15
CA PHE A 1129 17.71 -0.22 20.14
C PHE A 1129 18.58 1.03 19.97
N ASP A 1130 19.90 0.84 19.89
CA ASP A 1130 20.83 1.95 19.66
C ASP A 1130 20.76 2.47 18.21
N ALA A 1131 21.58 3.48 17.88
CA ALA A 1131 21.63 4.05 16.53
C ALA A 1131 22.09 3.05 15.44
N ALA A 1132 22.77 1.97 15.82
CA ALA A 1132 23.14 0.88 14.94
C ALA A 1132 22.07 -0.23 14.88
N GLY A 1133 20.96 -0.06 15.61
CA GLY A 1133 19.86 -1.01 15.73
C GLY A 1133 20.15 -2.21 16.62
N LEU A 1134 21.17 -2.12 17.48
CA LEU A 1134 21.49 -3.18 18.44
C LEU A 1134 20.61 -3.03 19.69
N MET A 1135 19.93 -4.12 20.04
CA MET A 1135 19.09 -4.22 21.22
C MET A 1135 19.95 -4.08 22.48
N GLN A 1136 19.52 -3.22 23.40
CA GLN A 1136 20.11 -3.13 24.72
C GLN A 1136 19.52 -4.20 25.65
N ALA A 1137 20.39 -4.88 26.39
CA ALA A 1137 20.02 -5.91 27.36
C ALA A 1137 20.96 -5.91 28.56
N GLY A 1138 20.50 -6.54 29.64
CA GLY A 1138 21.32 -6.90 30.79
C GLY A 1138 21.74 -5.71 31.65
N GLY A 1139 20.84 -5.30 32.55
CA GLY A 1139 21.11 -4.32 33.59
C GLY A 1139 20.60 -2.92 33.28
N TRP A 1140 21.04 -1.97 34.10
CA TRP A 1140 20.71 -0.55 33.97
C TRP A 1140 21.41 0.10 32.77
N LYS A 1141 20.66 0.84 31.96
CA LYS A 1141 21.14 1.64 30.84
C LYS A 1141 20.54 3.04 30.93
N GLN A 1142 21.34 4.04 30.58
CA GLN A 1142 20.87 5.41 30.47
C GLN A 1142 20.40 5.67 29.04
N VAL A 1143 19.17 6.17 28.89
CA VAL A 1143 18.58 6.56 27.61
C VAL A 1143 18.04 7.98 27.77
N GLY A 1144 18.69 8.94 27.10
CA GLY A 1144 18.49 10.36 27.39
C GLY A 1144 18.89 10.70 28.82
N ASP A 1145 18.03 11.43 29.54
CA ASP A 1145 18.26 11.83 30.92
C ASP A 1145 17.79 10.79 31.96
N SER A 1146 17.16 9.70 31.50
CA SER A 1146 16.52 8.70 32.36
C SER A 1146 17.26 7.36 32.38
N TRP A 1147 17.14 6.63 33.49
CA TRP A 1147 17.69 5.29 33.65
C TRP A 1147 16.59 4.22 33.54
N TYR A 1148 16.87 3.19 32.75
CA TYR A 1148 15.96 2.06 32.50
C TYR A 1148 16.69 0.74 32.78
N TYR A 1149 15.98 -0.25 33.30
CA TYR A 1149 16.52 -1.59 33.48
C TYR A 1149 16.03 -2.52 32.36
N PHE A 1150 16.96 -3.20 31.70
CA PHE A 1150 16.67 -4.20 30.68
C PHE A 1150 17.05 -5.60 31.17
N TYR A 1151 16.13 -6.56 31.06
CA TYR A 1151 16.37 -7.96 31.35
C TYR A 1151 17.38 -8.59 30.37
N PRO A 1152 17.89 -9.81 30.63
CA PRO A 1152 18.79 -10.51 29.70
C PRO A 1152 18.16 -10.78 28.33
N ASP A 1153 16.83 -10.89 28.25
CA ASP A 1153 16.08 -11.00 26.99
C ASP A 1153 15.89 -9.64 26.28
N GLY A 1154 16.38 -8.55 26.86
CA GLY A 1154 16.28 -7.18 26.34
C GLY A 1154 14.98 -6.46 26.67
N SER A 1155 14.01 -7.12 27.30
CA SER A 1155 12.76 -6.48 27.67
C SER A 1155 12.95 -5.48 28.80
N MET A 1156 12.26 -4.35 28.73
CA MET A 1156 12.29 -3.29 29.74
C MET A 1156 11.46 -3.70 30.97
N ALA A 1157 12.01 -3.45 32.15
CA ALA A 1157 11.27 -3.57 33.41
C ALA A 1157 10.21 -2.46 33.53
N VAL A 1158 9.00 -2.81 33.95
CA VAL A 1158 7.91 -1.86 34.21
C VAL A 1158 7.21 -2.20 35.52
N SER A 1159 6.77 -1.20 36.27
CA SER A 1159 5.99 -1.35 37.52
C SER A 1159 6.58 -2.39 38.49
N THR A 1160 7.88 -2.32 38.76
CA THR A 1160 8.60 -3.34 39.53
C THR A 1160 9.75 -2.73 40.34
N LYS A 1161 10.45 -3.55 41.15
CA LYS A 1161 11.66 -3.16 41.87
C LYS A 1161 12.86 -3.98 41.38
N VAL A 1162 13.94 -3.30 41.02
CA VAL A 1162 15.18 -3.93 40.52
C VAL A 1162 16.37 -3.28 41.21
N ASP A 1163 17.31 -4.10 41.71
CA ASP A 1163 18.52 -3.65 42.44
C ASP A 1163 18.27 -2.64 43.57
N GLY A 1164 17.08 -2.70 44.19
CA GLY A 1164 16.68 -1.78 45.26
C GLY A 1164 16.20 -0.40 44.80
N TYR A 1165 15.95 -0.20 43.50
CA TYR A 1165 15.28 0.98 42.94
C TYR A 1165 13.85 0.64 42.51
N GLU A 1166 12.95 1.61 42.62
CA GLU A 1166 11.58 1.48 42.10
C GLU A 1166 11.53 1.92 40.63
N VAL A 1167 10.85 1.12 39.80
CA VAL A 1167 10.68 1.35 38.37
C VAL A 1167 9.20 1.65 38.09
N GLY A 1168 8.93 2.81 37.49
CA GLY A 1168 7.59 3.27 37.18
C GLY A 1168 6.88 2.48 36.07
N PRO A 1169 5.58 2.78 35.80
CA PRO A 1169 4.84 2.20 34.68
C PRO A 1169 5.43 2.54 33.30
N ASP A 1170 6.10 3.69 33.21
CA ASP A 1170 6.88 4.18 32.07
C ASP A 1170 8.27 3.55 31.96
N GLY A 1171 8.65 2.69 32.92
CA GLY A 1171 9.97 2.03 32.97
C GLY A 1171 11.09 2.90 33.55
N VAL A 1172 10.80 4.13 33.98
CA VAL A 1172 11.81 5.07 34.49
C VAL A 1172 12.19 4.71 35.93
N ARG A 1173 13.49 4.74 36.23
CA ARG A 1173 14.02 4.60 37.59
C ARG A 1173 13.63 5.80 38.44
N LYS A 1174 12.94 5.56 39.56
CA LYS A 1174 12.73 6.55 40.62
C LYS A 1174 13.96 6.64 41.54
N GLU A 1175 14.17 7.81 42.13
CA GLU A 1175 15.20 7.97 43.15
C GLU A 1175 14.92 7.06 44.36
N LYS A 1176 16.00 6.67 45.03
CA LYS A 1176 15.95 5.75 46.17
C LYS A 1176 15.38 6.51 47.37
N GLU A 1177 14.22 6.10 47.88
CA GLU A 1177 13.72 6.57 49.19
C GLU A 1177 14.69 6.21 50.32
#